data_AF-A0A966YEY0-F1
#
_entry.id   AF-A0A966YEY0-F1
#
_cell.length_a   1.000
_cell.length_b   1.000
_cell.length_c   1.000
_cell.angle_alpha   90.00
_cell.angle_beta   90.00
_cell.angle_gamma   90.00
#
_symmetry.space_group_name_H-M   'P 1'
#
loop_
_entity.id
_entity.type
_entity.pdbx_description
1 polymer ?
#
loop_
_entity_poly.entity_id
_entity_poly.type
_entity_poly.pdbx_seq_one_letter_code
_entity_poly.pdbx_strand_id
1 'polypeptide(L)'
;DYAADISSIWNAAIVARDGDRYTIENAGWNADLAAGQTVAFGFIGAGDSSAPTNFLINGEPIDGLPSQPAPVAPEPVDPAPVAPDPAEPAPGDPTPSDPSAPTGSLAANFSVVSNWGSGFTGEVTVSNGSDTTLEGWNVSFDFAGEINSLWNGEILSRNGSTYTVRGASWNEGIAAGGSVSFGFTATPGGAAAVLENVIVSGVNNGPVPVEPSPAPEPLPAPPPEPAPEPAPEPDDGSGQVFAVNPAGPDIVGFDPAVDRLDFGEISVHNLIVGKTVAGEVAIINPWAWTPEYQVLSGVGFEDLTLENYGVVGNEHLRQDLGGVISWELGVGPREAGTVYVRSHEYGVQERVDNFDPAVNKLSFLYFGTRERLSVEDTAEGVLISVEPTGQSVLLAGIAMAELVPANIEFHHDQIVEDQLEVPFGYTVEQVTMVSRSALLTPLAPEGAITDGHQTSPGSVNPHDGHDHDHGDMPMPTDPVITEPEPTDPVMPPMDGHDGHDMNPPASTGEYIDITTWGMFHDSNDNSHSDELVGGRTAITTEAMDAYNNLRAFLGLSALTLEDVGQWAFAEQLTNNAEAYGDDLKGVGLYYSMQGAKVGWIAQEVYDPQILADIQRTARLGEPAEVMTMVRQYGIDGYADFLEQNGFADTFINTLKMEPHYGGWMHGRTHGFRSIEGVAINHDLNHLTVLSWDQTQPFMNDTFDWPQWPALDVSDSGVIEYYQSMVVLGDPVGLNMEFVAGPADSPVSPTEPEVTDPVVIDPVVTDPVVTDPVVTDPVPEEPTAPVAPTDPSALPIASHDKVLAAYFPEWGIYGRDYHLADVPADQLTHLIYAFADLTAEGEMTLFDSYAATEKRFSAEDSVTGEADLWYYPPEDPRSEQTVWGNFNQLALLKEQYPHLTVSIAVGGWTLSDHFSSVTSTQAGRDTFSDSIVEFLTTYQVFDGIDFDWEYPGGGGEAGNSVSPDDGANYALLLADVRAKLDELGSQLGRTYEISVASPAGLDKIANFNLAGLAPSVDFFNVMTYDFHGTWEDTTGHQAAFTGDPNGYDIETAVYAYLDAGVAPEQIVLGAPLYTRAWSGVADGGDGGYDEAASGAAPGTFEAGNYDYKDLLSQINAGAGWELYWDDTAQASYLYNADLDIFSSFETTTSIALKADWADAMGLGGMMFWDLSNDATGSPDSLISAAFRSMVLEEDVADIQADSSLSDPIVVGGDGEIGPLPL
;
A
#
# COMPACT_ATOMS: atom_id res chain seq x y z
N ASP A 1 -26.36 43.85 -16.90
CA ASP A 1 -26.35 44.57 -15.61
C ASP A 1 -26.41 43.57 -14.46
N TYR A 2 -25.45 43.64 -13.54
CA TYR A 2 -25.30 42.80 -12.35
C TYR A 2 -24.62 43.64 -11.27
N ALA A 3 -25.21 43.73 -10.08
CA ALA A 3 -24.77 44.67 -9.04
C ALA A 3 -23.64 44.12 -8.15
N ALA A 4 -23.52 42.79 -8.05
CA ALA A 4 -22.44 42.14 -7.32
C ALA A 4 -21.16 42.04 -8.17
N ASP A 5 -20.03 41.86 -7.50
CA ASP A 5 -18.73 41.78 -8.14
C ASP A 5 -18.50 40.36 -8.70
N ILE A 6 -18.38 40.26 -10.03
CA ILE A 6 -17.94 39.04 -10.71
C ILE A 6 -16.49 38.76 -10.34
N SER A 7 -16.25 37.66 -9.63
CA SER A 7 -14.94 37.21 -9.14
C SER A 7 -14.23 36.26 -10.12
N SER A 8 -14.97 35.55 -10.95
CA SER A 8 -14.44 34.69 -12.02
C SER A 8 -15.41 34.64 -13.20
N ILE A 9 -14.92 34.47 -14.43
CA ILE A 9 -15.70 34.29 -15.67
C ILE A 9 -14.95 33.36 -16.61
N TRP A 10 -15.65 32.44 -17.26
CA TRP A 10 -15.07 31.44 -18.17
C TRP A 10 -15.86 31.35 -19.48
N ASN A 11 -15.18 30.97 -20.56
CA ASN A 11 -15.62 31.00 -21.97
C ASN A 11 -15.97 32.40 -22.53
N ALA A 12 -15.82 33.46 -21.72
CA ALA A 12 -15.95 34.88 -22.06
C ALA A 12 -15.05 35.71 -21.13
N ALA A 13 -14.77 36.96 -21.50
CA ALA A 13 -13.95 37.90 -20.72
C ALA A 13 -14.70 39.23 -20.48
N ILE A 14 -14.51 39.83 -19.30
CA ILE A 14 -15.05 41.16 -18.98
C ILE A 14 -14.13 42.23 -19.59
N VAL A 15 -14.60 42.86 -20.66
CA VAL A 15 -13.84 43.89 -21.40
C VAL A 15 -14.15 45.31 -20.92
N ALA A 16 -15.26 45.53 -20.22
CA ALA A 16 -15.51 46.77 -19.47
C ALA A 16 -16.51 46.58 -18.32
N ARG A 17 -16.44 47.47 -17.32
CA ARG A 17 -17.47 47.65 -16.28
C ARG A 17 -17.74 49.14 -16.08
N ASP A 18 -19.01 49.54 -16.10
CA ASP A 18 -19.48 50.90 -15.77
C ASP A 18 -20.60 50.80 -14.71
N GLY A 19 -20.21 50.87 -13.43
CA GLY A 19 -21.07 50.51 -12.30
C GLY A 19 -21.53 49.05 -12.39
N ASP A 20 -22.85 48.84 -12.34
CA ASP A 20 -23.46 47.50 -12.44
C ASP A 20 -23.47 46.97 -13.89
N ARG A 21 -23.06 47.77 -14.89
CA ARG A 21 -23.04 47.35 -16.30
C ARG A 21 -21.72 46.69 -16.65
N TYR A 22 -21.73 45.38 -16.73
CA TYR A 22 -20.68 44.58 -17.35
C TYR A 22 -20.85 44.53 -18.88
N THR A 23 -19.77 44.83 -19.60
CA THR A 23 -19.59 44.49 -21.02
C THR A 23 -18.64 43.31 -21.09
N ILE A 24 -19.08 42.25 -21.74
CA ILE A 24 -18.38 40.98 -21.88
C ILE A 24 -18.22 40.66 -23.36
N GLU A 25 -17.04 40.15 -23.71
CA GLU A 25 -16.70 39.66 -25.04
C GLU A 25 -16.47 38.15 -24.95
N ASN A 26 -16.87 37.42 -25.97
CA ASN A 26 -16.61 35.99 -26.12
C ASN A 26 -15.10 35.67 -26.05
N ALA A 27 -14.74 34.42 -25.74
CA ALA A 27 -13.38 33.94 -25.96
C ALA A 27 -13.05 33.93 -27.47
N GLY A 28 -11.76 33.86 -27.82
CA GLY A 28 -11.33 33.84 -29.22
C GLY A 28 -11.87 32.62 -29.98
N TRP A 29 -11.86 31.46 -29.35
CA TRP A 29 -12.28 30.18 -29.93
C TRP A 29 -13.81 30.01 -30.07
N ASN A 30 -14.62 30.86 -29.43
CA ASN A 30 -16.10 30.85 -29.57
C ASN A 30 -16.68 32.15 -30.13
N ALA A 31 -15.85 32.97 -30.80
CA ALA A 31 -16.25 34.24 -31.40
C ALA A 31 -17.20 34.11 -32.60
N ASP A 32 -16.90 33.20 -33.54
CA ASP A 32 -17.64 33.05 -34.79
C ASP A 32 -18.75 32.00 -34.66
N LEU A 33 -19.92 32.41 -34.17
CA LEU A 33 -21.09 31.53 -34.08
C LEU A 33 -21.68 31.21 -35.47
N ALA A 34 -21.67 29.92 -35.83
CA ALA A 34 -22.44 29.44 -36.98
C ALA A 34 -23.95 29.59 -36.72
N ALA A 35 -24.73 29.87 -37.77
CA ALA A 35 -26.17 30.11 -37.65
C ALA A 35 -26.92 28.85 -37.17
N GLY A 36 -27.31 28.85 -35.89
CA GLY A 36 -27.98 27.72 -35.22
C GLY A 36 -27.14 27.03 -34.13
N GLN A 37 -25.85 27.37 -34.00
CA GLN A 37 -25.08 27.03 -32.80
C GLN A 37 -25.51 27.89 -31.60
N THR A 38 -25.19 27.39 -30.41
CA THR A 38 -25.30 28.10 -29.13
C THR A 38 -23.92 28.06 -28.45
N VAL A 39 -23.56 29.12 -27.73
CA VAL A 39 -22.41 29.14 -26.83
C VAL A 39 -22.90 29.44 -25.42
N ALA A 40 -22.28 28.81 -24.42
CA ALA A 40 -22.46 29.12 -23.02
C ALA A 40 -21.15 29.64 -22.42
N PHE A 41 -21.28 30.69 -21.63
CA PHE A 41 -20.24 31.21 -20.75
C PHE A 41 -20.82 31.33 -19.34
N GLY A 42 -19.99 31.15 -18.32
CA GLY A 42 -20.40 31.18 -16.92
C GLY A 42 -19.54 32.14 -16.11
N PHE A 43 -20.01 32.51 -14.92
CA PHE A 43 -19.29 33.41 -14.03
C PHE A 43 -19.67 33.16 -12.56
N ILE A 44 -18.72 33.38 -11.64
CA ILE A 44 -18.96 33.44 -10.19
C ILE A 44 -19.10 34.91 -9.80
N GLY A 45 -20.09 35.25 -8.99
CA GLY A 45 -20.25 36.60 -8.45
C GLY A 45 -20.43 36.59 -6.94
N ALA A 46 -19.66 37.40 -6.23
CA ALA A 46 -19.71 37.50 -4.77
C ALA A 46 -20.82 38.46 -4.31
N GLY A 47 -21.99 37.92 -3.94
CA GLY A 47 -23.09 38.69 -3.35
C GLY A 47 -24.46 38.02 -3.46
N ASP A 48 -25.46 38.62 -2.82
CA ASP A 48 -26.81 38.09 -2.58
C ASP A 48 -27.64 37.77 -3.86
N SER A 49 -27.40 36.63 -4.51
CA SER A 49 -28.32 35.85 -5.38
C SER A 49 -29.02 36.52 -6.59
N SER A 50 -28.87 37.83 -6.82
CA SER A 50 -29.72 38.57 -7.76
C SER A 50 -29.24 38.43 -9.21
N ALA A 51 -29.82 37.47 -9.95
CA ALA A 51 -29.48 37.16 -11.35
C ALA A 51 -29.36 38.41 -12.26
N PRO A 52 -28.41 38.44 -13.23
CA PRO A 52 -28.22 39.59 -14.10
C PRO A 52 -29.44 39.90 -14.98
N THR A 53 -29.54 41.15 -15.41
CA THR A 53 -30.61 41.67 -16.26
C THR A 53 -30.07 42.60 -17.34
N ASN A 54 -30.91 42.98 -18.32
CA ASN A 54 -30.63 44.02 -19.29
C ASN A 54 -29.45 43.66 -20.23
N PHE A 55 -29.40 42.41 -20.70
CA PHE A 55 -28.38 41.88 -21.58
C PHE A 55 -28.49 42.45 -23.00
N LEU A 56 -27.34 42.77 -23.59
CA LEU A 56 -27.18 43.20 -24.97
C LEU A 56 -26.12 42.32 -25.64
N ILE A 57 -26.33 41.89 -26.88
CA ILE A 57 -25.28 41.26 -27.71
C ILE A 57 -24.88 42.25 -28.79
N ASN A 58 -23.59 42.61 -28.86
CA ASN A 58 -23.04 43.60 -29.79
C ASN A 58 -23.81 44.94 -29.83
N GLY A 59 -24.43 45.30 -28.71
CA GLY A 59 -25.20 46.54 -28.50
C GLY A 59 -26.72 46.43 -28.73
N GLU A 60 -27.23 45.33 -29.29
CA GLU A 60 -28.66 45.10 -29.48
C GLU A 60 -29.26 44.31 -28.30
N PRO A 61 -30.43 44.70 -27.73
CA PRO A 61 -31.03 44.01 -26.59
C PRO A 61 -31.53 42.60 -26.93
N ILE A 62 -31.18 41.64 -26.08
CA ILE A 62 -31.75 40.27 -26.14
C ILE A 62 -32.87 40.06 -25.12
N ASP A 63 -32.91 40.87 -24.04
CA ASP A 63 -33.99 40.88 -23.05
C ASP A 63 -35.36 41.13 -23.69
N GLY A 64 -36.16 40.05 -23.80
CA GLY A 64 -37.49 40.07 -24.40
C GLY A 64 -37.62 39.37 -25.74
N LEU A 65 -36.56 38.74 -26.26
CA LEU A 65 -36.71 37.72 -27.29
C LEU A 65 -37.41 36.48 -26.68
N PRO A 66 -38.54 36.01 -27.23
CA PRO A 66 -39.36 34.98 -26.60
C PRO A 66 -38.81 33.58 -26.82
N SER A 67 -38.98 32.73 -25.81
CA SER A 67 -38.75 31.27 -25.87
C SER A 67 -39.55 30.59 -27.00
N GLN A 68 -38.86 29.90 -27.94
CA GLN A 68 -39.34 28.78 -28.81
C GLN A 68 -38.35 28.52 -29.96
N PRO A 69 -38.42 27.37 -30.69
CA PRO A 69 -38.90 26.03 -30.33
C PRO A 69 -37.93 24.89 -30.77
N ALA A 70 -38.24 23.64 -30.43
CA ALA A 70 -37.69 22.42 -31.06
C ALA A 70 -38.67 21.87 -32.14
N PRO A 71 -38.36 20.80 -32.92
CA PRO A 71 -37.07 20.22 -33.37
C PRO A 71 -37.03 20.13 -34.93
N VAL A 72 -36.22 19.23 -35.53
CA VAL A 72 -36.56 18.29 -36.65
C VAL A 72 -35.32 17.50 -37.12
N ALA A 73 -35.49 16.22 -37.47
CA ALA A 73 -34.43 15.32 -37.96
C ALA A 73 -34.41 15.15 -39.52
N PRO A 74 -33.28 14.73 -40.12
CA PRO A 74 -33.17 14.39 -41.55
C PRO A 74 -33.37 12.89 -41.86
N GLU A 75 -33.83 12.56 -43.08
CA GLU A 75 -33.95 11.19 -43.62
C GLU A 75 -32.98 10.93 -44.81
N PRO A 76 -32.68 9.67 -45.20
CA PRO A 76 -31.48 9.29 -45.99
C PRO A 76 -31.69 9.00 -47.49
N VAL A 77 -30.63 9.13 -48.34
CA VAL A 77 -30.34 8.25 -49.52
C VAL A 77 -28.84 8.28 -49.96
N ASP A 78 -28.35 7.16 -50.49
CA ASP A 78 -27.04 6.79 -51.13
C ASP A 78 -27.06 7.04 -52.69
N PRO A 79 -26.06 6.76 -53.61
CA PRO A 79 -24.60 6.43 -53.56
C PRO A 79 -23.62 7.26 -54.48
N ALA A 80 -22.32 6.86 -54.51
CA ALA A 80 -21.15 7.46 -55.22
C ALA A 80 -21.01 7.28 -56.77
N PRO A 81 -20.00 7.90 -57.46
CA PRO A 81 -18.90 7.10 -58.09
C PRO A 81 -17.51 7.75 -58.46
N VAL A 82 -16.40 7.01 -58.20
CA VAL A 82 -15.19 6.70 -59.05
C VAL A 82 -14.21 7.79 -59.62
N ALA A 83 -12.89 7.51 -59.57
CA ALA A 83 -11.70 8.31 -59.99
C ALA A 83 -11.23 8.17 -61.48
N PRO A 84 -10.14 8.87 -61.93
CA PRO A 84 -8.82 8.19 -62.14
C PRO A 84 -7.51 9.07 -62.10
N ASP A 85 -6.33 8.43 -62.25
CA ASP A 85 -4.95 8.97 -62.43
C ASP A 85 -4.26 8.33 -63.69
N PRO A 86 -3.32 8.99 -64.46
CA PRO A 86 -1.88 8.58 -64.43
C PRO A 86 -0.74 9.54 -64.97
N ALA A 87 0.45 9.48 -64.34
CA ALA A 87 1.83 9.34 -64.91
C ALA A 87 2.73 10.50 -65.49
N GLU A 88 4.07 10.24 -65.47
CA GLU A 88 5.28 11.08 -65.71
C GLU A 88 5.88 10.99 -67.16
N PRO A 89 6.86 11.83 -67.65
CA PRO A 89 8.32 11.63 -67.39
C PRO A 89 9.31 12.86 -67.48
N ALA A 90 10.56 12.68 -66.99
CA ALA A 90 11.78 13.55 -67.08
C ALA A 90 12.46 13.65 -68.51
N PRO A 91 13.67 14.25 -68.78
CA PRO A 91 14.72 14.89 -67.90
C PRO A 91 15.49 16.17 -68.41
N GLY A 92 16.40 16.74 -67.60
CA GLY A 92 17.61 17.48 -68.08
C GLY A 92 18.15 18.69 -67.25
N ASP A 93 19.36 18.57 -66.65
CA ASP A 93 20.08 19.60 -65.83
C ASP A 93 20.97 20.56 -66.68
N PRO A 94 21.28 21.81 -66.22
CA PRO A 94 22.59 22.04 -65.58
C PRO A 94 22.63 23.06 -64.40
N THR A 95 23.23 22.61 -63.30
CA THR A 95 23.82 23.34 -62.14
C THR A 95 25.10 24.15 -62.48
N PRO A 96 25.81 24.87 -61.54
CA PRO A 96 25.49 25.33 -60.16
C PRO A 96 25.82 26.83 -59.85
N SER A 97 25.33 27.39 -58.72
CA SER A 97 26.16 28.08 -57.68
C SER A 97 25.35 28.59 -56.46
N ASP A 98 25.54 27.94 -55.30
CA ASP A 98 25.18 28.25 -53.90
C ASP A 98 23.73 28.62 -53.45
N PRO A 99 23.30 28.13 -52.26
CA PRO A 99 22.04 28.45 -51.60
C PRO A 99 22.21 29.67 -50.64
N SER A 100 21.23 30.19 -49.91
CA SER A 100 20.02 29.57 -49.34
C SER A 100 18.94 30.61 -49.02
N ALA A 101 17.71 30.14 -48.78
CA ALA A 101 16.64 30.85 -48.09
C ALA A 101 15.85 29.84 -47.24
N PRO A 102 15.40 30.18 -46.01
CA PRO A 102 14.44 29.36 -45.27
C PRO A 102 13.06 29.43 -45.92
N THR A 103 12.31 28.33 -45.84
CA THR A 103 10.93 28.21 -46.36
C THR A 103 10.11 27.39 -45.37
N GLY A 104 8.89 27.83 -45.06
CA GLY A 104 8.04 27.22 -44.03
C GLY A 104 8.49 27.59 -42.61
N SER A 105 7.64 28.29 -41.87
CA SER A 105 7.85 28.62 -40.45
C SER A 105 6.61 28.27 -39.65
N LEU A 106 6.76 27.36 -38.68
CA LEU A 106 5.75 27.10 -37.66
C LEU A 106 5.74 28.26 -36.66
N ALA A 107 4.56 28.63 -36.17
CA ALA A 107 4.40 29.72 -35.21
C ALA A 107 3.54 29.27 -34.02
N ALA A 108 3.89 29.72 -32.81
CA ALA A 108 3.01 29.64 -31.64
C ALA A 108 2.78 31.04 -31.09
N ASN A 109 1.56 31.30 -30.63
CA ASN A 109 1.15 32.58 -30.06
C ASN A 109 0.49 32.33 -28.71
N PHE A 110 1.03 32.95 -27.65
CA PHE A 110 0.49 32.88 -26.30
C PHE A 110 -0.47 34.04 -26.01
N SER A 111 -1.50 33.78 -25.21
CA SER A 111 -2.34 34.80 -24.59
C SER A 111 -2.75 34.40 -23.17
N VAL A 112 -2.93 35.39 -22.31
CA VAL A 112 -3.52 35.21 -20.97
C VAL A 112 -5.02 35.45 -21.08
N VAL A 113 -5.82 34.42 -20.80
CA VAL A 113 -7.28 34.40 -20.91
C VAL A 113 -7.94 35.00 -19.67
N SER A 114 -7.42 34.70 -18.48
CA SER A 114 -7.81 35.31 -17.21
C SER A 114 -6.62 35.37 -16.25
N ASN A 115 -6.62 36.27 -15.26
CA ASN A 115 -5.55 36.38 -14.27
C ASN A 115 -6.09 36.99 -12.96
N TRP A 116 -5.97 36.26 -11.86
CA TRP A 116 -6.52 36.61 -10.54
C TRP A 116 -5.42 36.89 -9.49
N GLY A 117 -4.18 37.12 -9.93
CA GLY A 117 -3.07 37.54 -9.07
C GLY A 117 -2.34 36.41 -8.37
N SER A 118 -3.04 35.49 -7.71
CA SER A 118 -2.44 34.23 -7.23
C SER A 118 -2.27 33.20 -8.36
N GLY A 119 -3.06 33.28 -9.43
CA GLY A 119 -2.91 32.46 -10.64
C GLY A 119 -3.46 33.11 -11.91
N PHE A 120 -3.37 32.41 -13.03
CA PHE A 120 -3.90 32.81 -14.33
C PHE A 120 -4.25 31.61 -15.22
N THR A 121 -5.00 31.87 -16.30
CA THR A 121 -5.27 30.92 -17.39
C THR A 121 -4.54 31.38 -18.65
N GLY A 122 -3.73 30.50 -19.25
CA GLY A 122 -3.00 30.71 -20.50
C GLY A 122 -3.58 29.88 -21.65
N GLU A 123 -3.44 30.38 -22.88
CA GLU A 123 -3.76 29.66 -24.12
C GLU A 123 -2.64 29.88 -25.15
N VAL A 124 -2.17 28.80 -25.78
CA VAL A 124 -1.13 28.79 -26.80
C VAL A 124 -1.70 28.21 -28.09
N THR A 125 -1.74 29.02 -29.15
CA THR A 125 -2.21 28.62 -30.49
C THR A 125 -1.04 28.36 -31.42
N VAL A 126 -0.95 27.14 -31.95
CA VAL A 126 0.10 26.64 -32.85
C VAL A 126 -0.41 26.61 -34.29
N SER A 127 0.34 27.20 -35.23
CA SER A 127 -0.06 27.38 -36.64
C SER A 127 0.97 26.81 -37.61
N ASN A 128 0.52 25.99 -38.55
CA ASN A 128 1.35 25.41 -39.61
C ASN A 128 1.32 26.28 -40.89
N GLY A 129 2.28 27.17 -41.01
CA GLY A 129 2.46 28.03 -42.20
C GLY A 129 3.15 27.37 -43.40
N SER A 130 3.21 26.05 -43.50
CA SER A 130 3.84 25.30 -44.60
C SER A 130 2.83 24.72 -45.60
N ASP A 131 3.32 24.29 -46.77
CA ASP A 131 2.51 23.67 -47.84
C ASP A 131 2.17 22.18 -47.56
N THR A 132 2.49 21.65 -46.38
CA THR A 132 2.38 20.24 -45.99
C THR A 132 1.79 20.08 -44.58
N THR A 133 1.09 18.99 -44.29
CA THR A 133 0.69 18.65 -42.90
C THR A 133 1.91 18.49 -42.02
N LEU A 134 1.82 18.98 -40.78
CA LEU A 134 2.75 18.68 -39.69
C LEU A 134 2.15 17.54 -38.89
N GLU A 135 2.81 16.38 -38.89
CA GLU A 135 2.42 15.22 -38.09
C GLU A 135 3.31 15.21 -36.83
N GLY A 136 2.70 15.41 -35.66
CA GLY A 136 3.41 15.63 -34.39
C GLY A 136 3.87 17.09 -34.22
N TRP A 137 3.41 17.76 -33.17
CA TRP A 137 3.86 19.10 -32.81
C TRP A 137 4.16 19.22 -31.32
N ASN A 138 5.24 19.95 -31.02
CA ASN A 138 5.65 20.27 -29.66
C ASN A 138 5.87 21.80 -29.57
N VAL A 139 5.53 22.41 -28.43
CA VAL A 139 5.91 23.79 -28.11
C VAL A 139 6.72 23.80 -26.83
N SER A 140 7.94 24.34 -26.89
CA SER A 140 8.74 24.66 -25.69
C SER A 140 8.66 26.15 -25.39
N PHE A 141 8.66 26.54 -24.12
CA PHE A 141 8.64 27.95 -23.72
C PHE A 141 9.17 28.13 -22.30
N ASP A 142 9.74 29.30 -22.01
CA ASP A 142 10.23 29.66 -20.68
C ASP A 142 9.13 30.38 -19.90
N PHE A 143 8.82 29.87 -18.72
CA PHE A 143 7.79 30.39 -17.82
C PHE A 143 8.14 30.06 -16.37
N ALA A 144 8.30 31.07 -15.52
CA ALA A 144 8.82 30.92 -14.17
C ALA A 144 7.78 30.49 -13.11
N GLY A 145 6.53 30.23 -13.51
CA GLY A 145 5.50 29.70 -12.62
C GLY A 145 5.24 28.21 -12.80
N GLU A 146 4.40 27.67 -11.93
CA GLU A 146 3.74 26.37 -12.03
C GLU A 146 2.73 26.35 -13.18
N ILE A 147 2.58 25.21 -13.84
CA ILE A 147 1.37 24.86 -14.60
C ILE A 147 0.64 23.80 -13.81
N ASN A 148 -0.51 24.18 -13.23
CA ASN A 148 -1.28 23.38 -12.27
C ASN A 148 -2.25 22.41 -12.96
N SER A 149 -2.63 22.70 -14.22
CA SER A 149 -3.46 21.84 -15.08
C SER A 149 -3.33 22.32 -16.53
N LEU A 150 -3.32 21.39 -17.49
CA LEU A 150 -3.13 21.64 -18.92
C LEU A 150 -4.06 20.74 -19.74
N TRP A 151 -4.61 21.26 -20.83
CA TRP A 151 -5.56 20.54 -21.69
C TRP A 151 -5.33 20.79 -23.19
N ASN A 152 -5.80 19.84 -24.01
CA ASN A 152 -5.52 19.73 -25.45
C ASN A 152 -4.03 19.61 -25.81
N GLY A 153 -3.20 19.24 -24.84
CA GLY A 153 -1.78 18.93 -24.98
C GLY A 153 -1.30 18.16 -23.75
N GLU A 154 -0.04 17.75 -23.75
CA GLU A 154 0.58 16.97 -22.68
C GLU A 154 1.98 17.51 -22.39
N ILE A 155 2.38 17.64 -21.12
CA ILE A 155 3.73 18.10 -20.76
C ILE A 155 4.71 16.95 -21.00
N LEU A 156 5.57 17.06 -22.01
CA LEU A 156 6.65 16.11 -22.27
C LEU A 156 7.80 16.26 -21.29
N SER A 157 8.08 17.49 -20.86
CA SER A 157 9.13 17.79 -19.90
C SER A 157 9.00 19.20 -19.32
N ARG A 158 9.59 19.41 -18.14
CA ARG A 158 9.86 20.72 -17.57
C ARG A 158 11.29 20.72 -17.03
N ASN A 159 12.10 21.65 -17.50
CA ASN A 159 13.48 21.83 -17.04
C ASN A 159 13.62 23.24 -16.44
N GLY A 160 13.52 23.31 -15.10
CA GLY A 160 13.42 24.57 -14.37
C GLY A 160 12.19 25.38 -14.80
N SER A 161 12.42 26.48 -15.52
CA SER A 161 11.35 27.32 -16.09
C SER A 161 10.99 26.96 -17.54
N THR A 162 11.76 26.13 -18.23
CA THR A 162 11.47 25.74 -19.62
C THR A 162 10.50 24.56 -19.62
N TYR A 163 9.26 24.78 -20.04
CA TYR A 163 8.29 23.73 -20.34
C TYR A 163 8.44 23.24 -21.78
N THR A 164 8.10 21.99 -22.05
CA THR A 164 7.83 21.45 -23.39
C THR A 164 6.52 20.67 -23.37
N VAL A 165 5.59 21.06 -24.24
CA VAL A 165 4.23 20.50 -24.35
C VAL A 165 4.04 19.91 -25.75
N ARG A 166 3.57 18.66 -25.87
CA ARG A 166 3.12 18.08 -27.15
C ARG A 166 1.62 18.28 -27.36
N GLY A 167 1.16 18.14 -28.60
CA GLY A 167 -0.25 17.87 -28.86
C GLY A 167 -0.70 16.55 -28.24
N ALA A 168 -1.94 16.50 -27.76
CA ALA A 168 -2.54 15.25 -27.30
C ALA A 168 -2.89 14.39 -28.53
N SER A 169 -2.94 13.06 -28.36
CA SER A 169 -3.03 12.06 -29.44
C SER A 169 -4.07 12.33 -30.55
N TRP A 170 -5.19 12.99 -30.23
CA TRP A 170 -6.26 13.34 -31.17
C TRP A 170 -6.05 14.67 -31.93
N ASN A 171 -5.03 15.46 -31.60
CA ASN A 171 -4.72 16.76 -32.23
C ASN A 171 -3.25 16.94 -32.69
N GLU A 172 -2.43 15.88 -32.66
CA GLU A 172 -1.03 15.90 -33.13
C GLU A 172 -0.85 16.32 -34.60
N GLY A 173 -1.87 16.19 -35.45
CA GLY A 173 -1.80 16.51 -36.88
C GLY A 173 -2.33 17.91 -37.23
N ILE A 174 -1.46 18.83 -37.65
CA ILE A 174 -1.85 20.18 -38.14
C ILE A 174 -1.74 20.25 -39.66
N ALA A 175 -2.88 20.28 -40.36
CA ALA A 175 -2.93 20.41 -41.82
C ALA A 175 -2.23 21.68 -42.35
N ALA A 176 -1.82 21.66 -43.62
CA ALA A 176 -1.19 22.81 -44.30
C ALA A 176 -2.08 24.07 -44.23
N GLY A 177 -1.58 25.14 -43.59
CA GLY A 177 -2.33 26.38 -43.34
C GLY A 177 -3.33 26.33 -42.18
N GLY A 178 -3.36 25.24 -41.41
CA GLY A 178 -4.21 25.06 -40.23
C GLY A 178 -3.53 25.45 -38.91
N SER A 179 -4.30 25.35 -37.82
CA SER A 179 -3.84 25.62 -36.46
C SER A 179 -4.63 24.83 -35.42
N VAL A 180 -4.00 24.56 -34.27
CA VAL A 180 -4.62 23.97 -33.05
C VAL A 180 -4.16 24.73 -31.82
N SER A 181 -4.82 24.55 -30.68
CA SER A 181 -4.51 25.31 -29.45
C SER A 181 -4.61 24.44 -28.20
N PHE A 182 -3.66 24.62 -27.28
CA PHE A 182 -3.69 24.07 -25.93
C PHE A 182 -3.81 25.18 -24.89
N GLY A 183 -4.42 24.86 -23.76
CA GLY A 183 -4.64 25.81 -22.66
C GLY A 183 -4.19 25.24 -21.33
N PHE A 184 -3.95 26.12 -20.36
CA PHE A 184 -3.48 25.72 -19.03
C PHE A 184 -3.84 26.74 -17.96
N THR A 185 -3.91 26.31 -16.70
CA THR A 185 -3.92 27.18 -15.52
C THR A 185 -2.56 27.16 -14.83
N ALA A 186 -2.12 28.31 -14.33
CA ALA A 186 -0.76 28.51 -13.84
C ALA A 186 -0.68 29.45 -12.63
N THR A 187 0.32 29.27 -11.77
CA THR A 187 0.55 30.08 -10.56
C THR A 187 2.05 30.41 -10.39
N PRO A 188 2.47 31.63 -10.02
CA PRO A 188 1.66 32.78 -9.62
C PRO A 188 1.07 33.57 -10.81
N GLY A 189 0.03 34.35 -10.52
CA GLY A 189 -0.56 35.30 -11.45
C GLY A 189 0.17 36.66 -11.48
N GLY A 190 -0.58 37.71 -11.77
CA GLY A 190 -0.07 39.07 -11.87
C GLY A 190 0.93 39.24 -13.01
N ALA A 191 2.04 39.92 -12.74
CA ALA A 191 3.04 40.29 -13.75
C ALA A 191 3.93 39.11 -14.23
N ALA A 192 3.81 37.92 -13.64
CA ALA A 192 4.52 36.72 -14.05
C ALA A 192 3.87 35.97 -15.22
N ALA A 193 2.63 36.34 -15.61
CA ALA A 193 1.86 35.67 -16.66
C ALA A 193 2.34 36.05 -18.08
N VAL A 194 3.57 35.65 -18.41
CA VAL A 194 4.23 35.87 -19.71
C VAL A 194 5.08 34.64 -20.03
N LEU A 195 5.04 34.16 -21.28
CA LEU A 195 5.94 33.11 -21.76
C LEU A 195 7.05 33.74 -22.62
N GLU A 196 8.29 33.37 -22.36
CA GLU A 196 9.46 33.76 -23.15
C GLU A 196 9.95 32.58 -24.03
N ASN A 197 10.83 32.87 -25.01
CA ASN A 197 11.54 31.87 -25.83
C ASN A 197 10.66 30.73 -26.40
N VAL A 198 9.54 31.05 -27.06
CA VAL A 198 8.56 30.06 -27.52
C VAL A 198 9.03 29.33 -28.81
N ILE A 199 9.44 28.07 -28.70
CA ILE A 199 9.95 27.24 -29.80
C ILE A 199 8.89 26.22 -30.24
N VAL A 200 8.55 26.15 -31.53
CA VAL A 200 7.63 25.14 -32.08
C VAL A 200 8.38 24.08 -32.88
N SER A 201 8.38 22.83 -32.42
CA SER A 201 9.04 21.68 -33.08
C SER A 201 10.47 22.00 -33.57
N GLY A 202 11.27 22.65 -32.72
CA GLY A 202 12.64 23.10 -33.03
C GLY A 202 12.76 24.45 -33.76
N VAL A 203 11.66 25.04 -34.23
CA VAL A 203 11.62 26.39 -34.84
C VAL A 203 11.46 27.44 -33.74
N ASN A 204 12.55 28.11 -33.39
CA ASN A 204 12.55 29.15 -32.35
C ASN A 204 11.82 30.41 -32.83
N ASN A 205 10.62 30.67 -32.29
CA ASN A 205 9.98 31.97 -32.36
C ASN A 205 10.46 32.78 -31.16
N GLY A 206 11.52 33.58 -31.38
CA GLY A 206 12.11 34.40 -30.33
C GLY A 206 11.07 35.27 -29.61
N PRO A 207 11.35 35.69 -28.36
CA PRO A 207 10.37 36.29 -27.47
C PRO A 207 9.60 37.43 -28.16
N VAL A 208 8.31 37.54 -27.85
CA VAL A 208 7.39 38.51 -28.46
C VAL A 208 7.10 39.65 -27.46
N PRO A 209 8.04 40.59 -27.23
CA PRO A 209 7.76 41.76 -26.43
C PRO A 209 6.81 42.69 -27.19
N VAL A 210 5.79 43.20 -26.48
CA VAL A 210 4.91 44.24 -27.00
C VAL A 210 5.67 45.57 -27.04
N GLU A 211 6.36 45.86 -28.15
CA GLU A 211 7.27 47.02 -28.25
C GLU A 211 6.54 48.36 -28.55
N PRO A 212 6.71 49.41 -27.73
CA PRO A 212 6.07 50.71 -27.94
C PRO A 212 6.97 51.75 -28.67
N SER A 213 7.21 51.55 -29.97
CA SER A 213 7.74 52.53 -30.95
C SER A 213 9.22 53.02 -30.86
N PRO A 214 9.84 53.42 -32.00
CA PRO A 214 11.30 53.67 -32.14
C PRO A 214 11.69 55.16 -31.91
N ALA A 215 12.94 55.66 -31.99
CA ALA A 215 14.23 55.25 -32.60
C ALA A 215 15.40 56.11 -31.96
N PRO A 216 16.68 56.19 -32.47
CA PRO A 216 17.40 55.41 -33.50
C PRO A 216 18.90 55.02 -33.21
N GLU A 217 19.43 54.14 -34.10
CA GLU A 217 20.82 53.82 -34.55
C GLU A 217 22.00 54.85 -34.49
N PRO A 218 23.29 54.51 -34.87
CA PRO A 218 24.01 53.20 -34.96
C PRO A 218 25.53 53.24 -34.54
N LEU A 219 26.32 52.16 -34.74
CA LEU A 219 27.54 52.08 -35.60
C LEU A 219 28.28 50.69 -35.53
N PRO A 220 29.12 50.27 -36.53
CA PRO A 220 29.46 48.85 -36.77
C PRO A 220 30.94 48.39 -36.51
N ALA A 221 31.19 47.10 -36.76
CA ALA A 221 32.38 46.30 -36.41
C ALA A 221 33.60 46.33 -37.37
N PRO A 222 34.73 45.69 -36.98
CA PRO A 222 35.80 45.18 -37.86
C PRO A 222 35.95 43.62 -37.87
N PRO A 223 36.69 43.02 -38.84
CA PRO A 223 36.57 41.59 -39.23
C PRO A 223 37.74 40.65 -38.82
N PRO A 224 37.65 39.32 -39.07
CA PRO A 224 38.63 38.30 -38.67
C PRO A 224 39.75 37.99 -39.69
N GLU A 225 40.75 37.19 -39.27
CA GLU A 225 41.76 36.51 -40.11
C GLU A 225 41.92 35.02 -39.70
N PRO A 226 42.53 34.13 -40.54
CA PRO A 226 42.03 32.75 -40.69
C PRO A 226 42.96 31.61 -40.22
N ALA A 227 42.39 30.39 -40.21
CA ALA A 227 43.02 29.14 -39.75
C ALA A 227 43.97 28.46 -40.76
N PRO A 228 44.84 27.55 -40.28
CA PRO A 228 45.47 26.51 -41.10
C PRO A 228 45.34 25.07 -40.54
N GLU A 229 44.73 24.19 -41.34
CA GLU A 229 44.83 22.72 -41.42
C GLU A 229 44.58 21.81 -40.17
N PRO A 230 43.94 20.63 -40.37
CA PRO A 230 43.57 19.73 -39.27
C PRO A 230 44.73 18.86 -38.77
N ALA A 231 44.78 18.70 -37.45
CA ALA A 231 45.48 17.63 -36.73
C ALA A 231 44.41 16.70 -36.08
N PRO A 232 44.77 15.57 -35.42
CA PRO A 232 43.80 14.52 -35.12
C PRO A 232 42.72 14.95 -34.11
N GLU A 233 41.60 14.23 -34.14
CA GLU A 233 40.44 14.41 -33.27
C GLU A 233 40.84 14.26 -31.78
N PRO A 234 40.42 15.20 -30.91
CA PRO A 234 40.50 15.06 -29.45
C PRO A 234 39.21 14.44 -28.88
N ASP A 235 39.32 13.91 -27.66
CA ASP A 235 38.30 13.09 -26.99
C ASP A 235 36.96 13.79 -26.71
N ASP A 236 35.93 12.97 -26.55
CA ASP A 236 34.63 13.31 -26.01
C ASP A 236 34.71 13.55 -24.49
N GLY A 237 34.25 14.72 -24.05
CA GLY A 237 34.29 15.17 -22.66
C GLY A 237 33.24 14.49 -21.77
N SER A 238 33.30 13.16 -21.67
CA SER A 238 32.56 12.39 -20.67
C SER A 238 33.29 12.47 -19.33
N GLY A 239 32.60 12.99 -18.31
CA GLY A 239 33.03 12.83 -16.91
C GLY A 239 32.92 11.37 -16.49
N GLN A 240 33.66 10.98 -15.47
CA GLN A 240 33.60 9.64 -14.90
C GLN A 240 32.40 9.49 -13.98
N VAL A 241 31.76 8.33 -14.07
CA VAL A 241 30.69 7.91 -13.17
C VAL A 241 31.30 6.94 -12.17
N PHE A 242 31.22 7.30 -10.89
CA PHE A 242 31.72 6.52 -9.77
C PHE A 242 30.53 5.87 -9.07
N ALA A 243 30.50 4.53 -9.06
CA ALA A 243 29.51 3.79 -8.32
C ALA A 243 29.66 4.07 -6.81
N VAL A 244 28.56 4.52 -6.22
CA VAL A 244 28.38 4.68 -4.79
C VAL A 244 28.22 3.29 -4.18
N ASN A 245 29.01 3.00 -3.16
CA ASN A 245 28.93 1.77 -2.38
C ASN A 245 29.63 2.04 -1.04
N PRO A 246 28.93 2.05 0.11
CA PRO A 246 29.54 2.28 1.42
C PRO A 246 30.70 1.32 1.76
N ALA A 247 30.62 0.06 1.29
CA ALA A 247 31.65 -0.96 1.43
C ALA A 247 32.79 -0.84 0.38
N GLY A 248 32.62 0.05 -0.60
CA GLY A 248 33.56 0.31 -1.67
C GLY A 248 34.79 1.11 -1.21
N PRO A 249 35.88 1.10 -2.00
CA PRO A 249 37.04 1.93 -1.70
C PRO A 249 36.68 3.42 -1.84
N ASP A 250 37.36 4.25 -1.04
CA ASP A 250 37.33 5.71 -1.15
C ASP A 250 37.40 6.19 -2.61
N ILE A 251 36.52 7.13 -2.96
CA ILE A 251 36.45 7.72 -4.29
C ILE A 251 37.61 8.72 -4.43
N VAL A 252 38.76 8.24 -4.93
CA VAL A 252 39.99 9.02 -5.07
C VAL A 252 40.10 9.65 -6.46
N GLY A 253 40.11 10.98 -6.51
CA GLY A 253 40.38 11.74 -7.73
C GLY A 253 39.17 12.14 -8.56
N PHE A 254 37.98 12.11 -7.95
CA PHE A 254 36.77 12.76 -8.43
C PHE A 254 37.04 14.23 -8.79
N ASP A 255 36.62 14.68 -9.98
CA ASP A 255 36.61 16.09 -10.38
C ASP A 255 35.17 16.63 -10.31
N PRO A 256 34.79 17.41 -9.28
CA PRO A 256 33.44 17.94 -9.12
C PRO A 256 32.96 18.83 -10.27
N ALA A 257 33.84 19.25 -11.18
CA ALA A 257 33.43 20.00 -12.37
C ALA A 257 32.81 19.14 -13.49
N VAL A 258 32.95 17.80 -13.44
CA VAL A 258 32.48 16.89 -14.50
C VAL A 258 31.99 15.50 -14.03
N ASP A 259 32.47 15.00 -12.89
CA ASP A 259 32.24 13.61 -12.46
C ASP A 259 30.95 13.45 -11.64
N ARG A 260 30.44 12.20 -11.58
CA ARG A 260 29.15 11.86 -10.94
C ARG A 260 29.23 10.66 -10.01
N LEU A 261 28.38 10.67 -9.00
CA LEU A 261 28.06 9.58 -8.09
C LEU A 261 26.83 8.83 -8.60
N ASP A 262 26.95 7.52 -8.85
CA ASP A 262 25.85 6.65 -9.27
C ASP A 262 25.38 5.78 -8.11
N PHE A 263 24.14 5.98 -7.69
CA PHE A 263 23.52 5.31 -6.54
C PHE A 263 22.75 4.05 -6.93
N GLY A 264 22.50 3.81 -8.22
CA GLY A 264 21.68 2.70 -8.71
C GLY A 264 20.37 2.52 -7.92
N GLU A 265 20.07 1.27 -7.59
CA GLU A 265 18.90 0.85 -6.80
C GLU A 265 19.19 0.71 -5.29
N ILE A 266 20.14 1.48 -4.75
CA ILE A 266 20.43 1.46 -3.31
C ILE A 266 19.24 2.01 -2.52
N SER A 267 18.70 1.21 -1.59
CA SER A 267 17.69 1.67 -0.63
C SER A 267 18.28 2.68 0.36
N VAL A 268 17.44 3.62 0.81
CA VAL A 268 17.75 4.53 1.94
C VAL A 268 18.22 3.77 3.18
N HIS A 269 17.64 2.58 3.45
CA HIS A 269 17.94 1.75 4.63
C HIS A 269 19.32 1.07 4.62
N ASN A 270 20.16 1.38 3.63
CA ASN A 270 21.54 0.91 3.54
C ASN A 270 22.55 2.05 3.37
N LEU A 271 22.09 3.31 3.30
CA LEU A 271 22.95 4.44 2.94
C LEU A 271 22.46 5.76 3.51
N ILE A 272 23.28 6.35 4.38
CA ILE A 272 23.15 7.72 4.88
C ILE A 272 24.37 8.54 4.43
N VAL A 273 24.22 9.87 4.41
CA VAL A 273 25.33 10.79 4.10
C VAL A 273 25.85 11.48 5.36
N GLY A 274 27.18 11.51 5.51
CA GLY A 274 27.87 12.15 6.61
C GLY A 274 29.16 12.85 6.19
N LYS A 275 29.88 13.41 7.16
CA LYS A 275 31.22 13.98 6.99
C LYS A 275 32.27 13.17 7.73
N THR A 276 33.49 13.09 7.19
CA THR A 276 34.65 12.67 7.99
C THR A 276 35.05 13.76 8.99
N VAL A 277 35.89 13.41 9.97
CA VAL A 277 36.55 14.37 10.88
C VAL A 277 37.40 15.42 10.12
N ALA A 278 37.73 15.19 8.85
CA ALA A 278 38.43 16.15 7.98
C ALA A 278 37.49 17.08 7.20
N GLY A 279 36.18 16.83 7.20
CA GLY A 279 35.16 17.57 6.44
C GLY A 279 34.86 16.99 5.04
N GLU A 280 35.43 15.84 4.70
CA GLU A 280 35.20 15.17 3.42
C GLU A 280 33.83 14.48 3.42
N VAL A 281 33.16 14.39 2.26
CA VAL A 281 31.90 13.65 2.12
C VAL A 281 32.15 12.16 2.38
N ALA A 282 31.39 11.59 3.31
CA ALA A 282 31.36 10.17 3.58
C ALA A 282 29.97 9.62 3.26
N ILE A 283 29.94 8.61 2.40
CA ILE A 283 28.80 7.72 2.21
C ILE A 283 28.91 6.65 3.30
N ILE A 284 27.86 6.46 4.10
CA ILE A 284 27.90 5.62 5.31
C ILE A 284 26.78 4.56 5.26
N ASN A 285 27.10 3.29 5.49
CA ASN A 285 26.09 2.31 5.91
C ASN A 285 26.10 2.23 7.45
N PRO A 286 25.02 2.64 8.16
CA PRO A 286 24.98 2.72 9.61
C PRO A 286 24.59 1.42 10.32
N TRP A 287 23.99 0.47 9.59
CA TRP A 287 23.73 -0.90 10.05
C TRP A 287 24.88 -1.85 9.79
N ALA A 288 25.76 -1.50 8.83
CA ALA A 288 26.92 -2.32 8.50
C ALA A 288 27.71 -2.71 9.75
N TRP A 289 28.09 -3.98 9.76
CA TRP A 289 28.52 -4.71 10.95
C TRP A 289 29.94 -4.28 11.45
N THR A 290 30.53 -3.28 10.82
CA THR A 290 31.16 -2.08 11.41
C THR A 290 30.78 -0.93 10.46
N PRO A 291 30.38 0.28 10.90
CA PRO A 291 29.79 1.24 9.96
C PRO A 291 30.74 1.50 8.79
N GLU A 292 30.27 1.24 7.58
CA GLU A 292 31.10 1.24 6.38
C GLU A 292 31.12 2.64 5.81
N TYR A 293 32.31 3.15 5.51
CA TYR A 293 32.53 4.51 5.03
C TYR A 293 33.23 4.47 3.68
N GLN A 294 32.56 4.93 2.63
CA GLN A 294 33.20 5.30 1.37
C GLN A 294 33.39 6.82 1.36
N VAL A 295 34.64 7.28 1.46
CA VAL A 295 34.95 8.73 1.50
C VAL A 295 35.26 9.24 0.10
N LEU A 296 34.68 10.36 -0.30
CA LEU A 296 35.15 11.13 -1.45
C LEU A 296 36.43 11.86 -1.05
N SER A 297 37.57 11.20 -1.26
CA SER A 297 38.89 11.67 -0.80
C SER A 297 39.23 13.06 -1.33
N GLY A 298 39.27 14.04 -0.44
CA GLY A 298 39.56 15.44 -0.74
C GLY A 298 38.42 16.28 -1.33
N VAL A 299 37.16 15.83 -1.21
CA VAL A 299 35.96 16.58 -1.68
C VAL A 299 35.03 16.86 -0.50
N GLY A 300 34.67 18.12 -0.29
CA GLY A 300 33.67 18.53 0.69
C GLY A 300 32.26 18.65 0.08
N PHE A 301 31.23 18.78 0.91
CA PHE A 301 29.88 19.07 0.40
C PHE A 301 29.80 20.43 -0.30
N GLU A 302 30.67 21.38 0.06
CA GLU A 302 30.78 22.69 -0.60
C GLU A 302 31.38 22.63 -2.01
N ASP A 303 32.01 21.52 -2.39
CA ASP A 303 32.56 21.28 -3.73
C ASP A 303 31.53 20.63 -4.67
N LEU A 304 30.45 20.03 -4.14
CA LEU A 304 29.44 19.29 -4.88
C LEU A 304 28.23 20.12 -5.30
N THR A 305 27.56 19.68 -6.36
CA THR A 305 26.30 20.21 -6.89
C THR A 305 25.36 19.06 -7.24
N LEU A 306 24.07 19.34 -7.51
CA LEU A 306 23.14 18.31 -7.99
C LEU A 306 23.58 17.62 -9.29
N GLU A 307 24.38 18.28 -10.14
CA GLU A 307 24.90 17.65 -11.37
C GLU A 307 25.94 16.56 -11.10
N ASN A 308 26.46 16.47 -9.87
CA ASN A 308 27.38 15.41 -9.40
C ASN A 308 26.63 14.19 -8.84
N TYR A 309 25.31 14.23 -8.73
CA TYR A 309 24.48 13.09 -8.36
C TYR A 309 23.87 12.50 -9.63
N GLY A 310 23.86 11.17 -9.72
CA GLY A 310 23.22 10.44 -10.81
C GLY A 310 21.69 10.48 -10.71
N VAL A 311 21.06 9.58 -11.47
CA VAL A 311 19.69 9.19 -11.14
C VAL A 311 19.76 8.35 -9.86
N VAL A 312 18.93 8.68 -8.88
CA VAL A 312 18.78 7.92 -7.62
C VAL A 312 17.41 7.25 -7.68
N GLY A 313 17.33 5.91 -7.66
CA GLY A 313 16.08 5.17 -7.91
C GLY A 313 15.01 5.35 -6.82
N ASN A 314 15.41 5.24 -5.56
CA ASN A 314 14.56 5.35 -4.37
C ASN A 314 14.21 6.83 -4.04
N GLU A 315 12.94 7.15 -3.72
CA GLU A 315 12.53 8.54 -3.38
C GLU A 315 12.96 8.96 -1.98
N HIS A 316 12.84 8.09 -0.97
CA HIS A 316 13.28 8.41 0.39
C HIS A 316 14.74 8.87 0.40
N LEU A 317 15.62 8.14 -0.30
CA LEU A 317 17.02 8.50 -0.47
C LEU A 317 17.23 9.81 -1.25
N ARG A 318 16.33 10.17 -2.18
CA ARG A 318 16.31 11.52 -2.80
C ARG A 318 15.95 12.60 -1.78
N GLN A 319 15.07 12.32 -0.81
CA GLN A 319 14.76 13.24 0.28
C GLN A 319 15.99 13.46 1.19
N ASP A 320 16.59 12.38 1.69
CA ASP A 320 17.72 12.40 2.62
C ASP A 320 18.97 13.10 2.06
N LEU A 321 19.38 12.71 0.84
CA LEU A 321 20.47 13.39 0.12
C LEU A 321 20.12 14.86 -0.08
N GLY A 322 18.87 15.16 -0.46
CA GLY A 322 18.35 16.51 -0.64
C GLY A 322 18.47 17.39 0.61
N GLY A 323 18.09 16.86 1.77
CA GLY A 323 18.19 17.53 3.07
C GLY A 323 19.62 17.93 3.42
N VAL A 324 20.54 16.97 3.39
CA VAL A 324 21.96 17.20 3.75
C VAL A 324 22.62 18.21 2.80
N ILE A 325 22.48 18.04 1.48
CA ILE A 325 23.09 18.95 0.49
C ILE A 325 22.50 20.36 0.63
N SER A 326 21.20 20.48 0.91
CA SER A 326 20.55 21.78 1.12
C SER A 326 21.04 22.49 2.37
N TRP A 327 21.32 21.76 3.44
CA TRP A 327 21.91 22.34 4.64
C TRP A 327 23.27 22.97 4.33
N GLU A 328 24.15 22.22 3.67
CA GLU A 328 25.54 22.61 3.37
C GLU A 328 25.62 23.76 2.35
N LEU A 329 24.88 23.69 1.24
CA LEU A 329 24.89 24.70 0.19
C LEU A 329 24.09 25.97 0.54
N GLY A 330 23.48 26.04 1.74
CA GLY A 330 22.75 27.22 2.20
C GLY A 330 21.36 27.41 1.57
N VAL A 331 20.77 26.33 1.03
CA VAL A 331 19.45 26.30 0.36
C VAL A 331 18.36 25.91 1.37
N GLY A 332 17.12 26.34 1.18
CA GLY A 332 15.99 26.09 2.10
C GLY A 332 15.82 27.11 3.24
N PRO A 333 14.74 27.00 4.04
CA PRO A 333 14.39 27.94 5.10
C PRO A 333 15.30 27.79 6.32
N ARG A 334 15.67 28.92 6.94
CA ARG A 334 16.41 28.95 8.22
C ARG A 334 15.77 30.00 9.13
N GLU A 335 14.66 29.62 9.75
CA GLU A 335 13.79 30.53 10.51
C GLU A 335 14.38 30.93 11.88
N ALA A 336 14.11 32.17 12.30
CA ALA A 336 14.59 32.68 13.57
C ALA A 336 13.66 32.24 14.71
N GLY A 337 14.07 31.21 15.46
CA GLY A 337 13.25 30.53 16.49
C GLY A 337 13.12 29.03 16.27
N THR A 338 13.69 28.50 15.18
CA THR A 338 13.76 27.06 14.91
C THR A 338 15.14 26.50 15.21
N VAL A 339 15.20 25.37 15.91
CA VAL A 339 16.38 24.51 16.02
C VAL A 339 16.28 23.45 14.94
N TYR A 340 17.26 23.37 14.04
CA TYR A 340 17.28 22.40 12.96
C TYR A 340 18.14 21.19 13.34
N VAL A 341 17.50 20.03 13.53
CA VAL A 341 18.16 18.75 13.81
C VAL A 341 18.75 18.21 12.51
N ARG A 342 19.93 17.59 12.63
CA ARG A 342 20.79 17.17 11.51
C ARG A 342 21.50 15.88 11.89
N SER A 343 21.83 15.05 10.91
CA SER A 343 22.42 13.71 11.10
C SER A 343 23.88 13.60 10.67
N HIS A 344 24.36 14.48 9.79
CA HIS A 344 25.55 14.27 8.96
C HIS A 344 26.88 14.80 9.53
N GLU A 345 26.89 15.51 10.67
CA GLU A 345 28.07 16.19 11.21
C GLU A 345 28.77 15.37 12.31
N TYR A 346 29.80 14.61 11.93
CA TYR A 346 30.47 13.65 12.81
C TYR A 346 30.97 14.25 14.13
N GLY A 347 30.48 13.69 15.25
CA GLY A 347 30.86 14.02 16.62
C GLY A 347 30.45 15.43 17.09
N VAL A 348 29.54 16.09 16.39
CA VAL A 348 29.10 17.46 16.72
C VAL A 348 27.93 17.41 17.71
N GLN A 349 28.17 17.88 18.94
CA GLN A 349 27.09 18.21 19.88
C GLN A 349 26.76 19.70 19.82
N GLU A 350 25.54 20.02 19.40
CA GLU A 350 24.93 21.35 19.53
C GLU A 350 24.23 21.48 20.89
N ARG A 351 24.24 22.66 21.49
CA ARG A 351 23.64 22.92 22.81
C ARG A 351 22.80 24.19 22.79
N VAL A 352 21.55 24.06 23.23
CA VAL A 352 20.55 25.12 23.20
C VAL A 352 20.15 25.49 24.64
N ASP A 353 20.82 26.48 25.23
CA ASP A 353 20.60 26.91 26.63
C ASP A 353 19.32 27.75 26.86
N ASN A 354 18.52 28.03 25.83
CA ASN A 354 17.33 28.90 25.91
C ASN A 354 16.22 28.46 24.93
N PHE A 355 15.95 27.16 24.82
CA PHE A 355 14.81 26.66 24.04
C PHE A 355 13.51 26.94 24.81
N ASP A 356 12.55 27.63 24.21
CA ASP A 356 11.22 27.86 24.77
C ASP A 356 10.20 26.98 24.03
N PRO A 357 9.84 25.79 24.56
CA PRO A 357 9.07 24.78 23.82
C PRO A 357 7.65 25.24 23.45
N ALA A 358 7.15 26.34 24.01
CA ALA A 358 5.86 26.91 23.64
C ALA A 358 5.91 27.78 22.37
N VAL A 359 7.10 28.27 21.97
CA VAL A 359 7.26 29.23 20.84
C VAL A 359 8.51 28.99 19.97
N ASN A 360 9.30 27.96 20.24
CA ASN A 360 10.43 27.54 19.42
C ASN A 360 10.14 26.19 18.77
N LYS A 361 10.56 26.06 17.52
CA LYS A 361 10.38 24.85 16.73
C LYS A 361 11.59 23.94 16.83
N LEU A 362 11.38 22.63 16.74
CA LEU A 362 12.41 21.60 16.60
C LEU A 362 12.18 20.89 15.26
N SER A 363 13.06 21.09 14.27
CA SER A 363 12.75 20.79 12.87
C SER A 363 13.76 19.83 12.25
N PHE A 364 13.26 18.70 11.74
CA PHE A 364 14.00 17.63 11.06
C PHE A 364 14.05 17.82 9.53
N LEU A 365 13.64 18.98 9.03
CA LEU A 365 13.63 19.35 7.59
C LEU A 365 15.00 19.24 6.88
N TYR A 366 16.11 19.16 7.61
CA TYR A 366 17.47 18.94 7.07
C TYR A 366 18.14 17.69 7.64
N PHE A 367 17.36 16.81 8.27
CA PHE A 367 17.79 15.49 8.66
C PHE A 367 17.88 14.63 7.40
N GLY A 368 18.90 13.79 7.31
CA GLY A 368 19.14 12.90 6.16
C GLY A 368 19.53 11.53 6.66
N THR A 369 18.57 10.86 7.29
CA THR A 369 18.61 9.46 7.76
C THR A 369 17.32 9.11 8.51
N ARG A 370 16.82 7.89 8.34
CA ARG A 370 15.88 7.22 9.24
C ARG A 370 16.47 6.87 10.62
N GLU A 371 17.79 6.81 10.73
CA GLU A 371 18.40 5.65 11.39
C GLU A 371 19.07 5.98 12.71
N ARG A 372 18.72 5.19 13.74
CA ARG A 372 19.32 5.22 15.08
C ARG A 372 19.25 6.60 15.78
N LEU A 373 18.19 7.36 15.49
CA LEU A 373 17.77 8.50 16.30
C LEU A 373 17.40 8.01 17.72
N SER A 374 17.87 8.74 18.74
CA SER A 374 17.52 8.50 20.14
C SER A 374 17.21 9.82 20.85
N VAL A 375 16.28 9.78 21.81
CA VAL A 375 15.86 10.93 22.60
C VAL A 375 15.85 10.51 24.07
N GLU A 376 16.64 11.19 24.90
CA GLU A 376 16.81 10.85 26.33
C GLU A 376 16.61 12.06 27.24
N ASP A 377 15.84 11.90 28.31
CA ASP A 377 15.74 12.87 29.41
C ASP A 377 16.99 12.78 30.30
N THR A 378 17.98 13.64 30.06
CA THR A 378 19.23 13.65 30.84
C THR A 378 19.14 14.59 32.05
N ALA A 379 20.11 14.47 32.97
CA ALA A 379 20.24 15.40 34.10
C ALA A 379 20.58 16.85 33.70
N GLU A 380 20.85 17.14 32.42
CA GLU A 380 21.00 18.50 31.88
C GLU A 380 19.85 18.95 30.96
N GLY A 381 18.89 18.06 30.64
CA GLY A 381 17.76 18.29 29.72
C GLY A 381 17.67 17.24 28.61
N VAL A 382 16.72 17.41 27.68
CA VAL A 382 16.52 16.48 26.54
C VAL A 382 17.77 16.44 25.65
N LEU A 383 18.33 15.25 25.49
CA LEU A 383 19.41 14.96 24.54
C LEU A 383 18.86 14.16 23.37
N ILE A 384 18.95 14.73 22.17
CA ILE A 384 18.65 14.06 20.90
C ILE A 384 19.99 13.62 20.30
N SER A 385 20.17 12.36 19.94
CA SER A 385 21.44 11.82 19.39
C SER A 385 21.23 10.90 18.19
N VAL A 386 22.22 10.83 17.30
CA VAL A 386 22.21 10.04 16.07
C VAL A 386 23.51 9.23 15.98
N GLU A 387 23.38 7.92 15.76
CA GLU A 387 24.50 7.01 15.47
C GLU A 387 24.48 6.62 13.98
N PRO A 388 25.64 6.35 13.31
CA PRO A 388 27.01 6.25 13.82
C PRO A 388 27.80 7.56 13.75
N THR A 389 27.17 8.67 13.35
CA THR A 389 27.87 9.95 13.23
C THR A 389 28.17 10.55 14.61
N GLY A 390 27.42 10.21 15.65
CA GLY A 390 27.54 10.80 16.97
C GLY A 390 27.13 12.28 17.02
N GLN A 391 26.33 12.73 16.05
CA GLN A 391 25.73 14.06 16.08
C GLN A 391 24.65 14.11 17.18
N SER A 392 24.59 15.21 17.94
CA SER A 392 23.58 15.38 18.98
C SER A 392 23.15 16.83 19.19
N VAL A 393 21.95 17.02 19.74
CA VAL A 393 21.37 18.30 20.14
C VAL A 393 20.88 18.20 21.58
N LEU A 394 21.46 19.01 22.48
CA LEU A 394 21.05 19.10 23.89
C LEU A 394 20.18 20.34 24.12
N LEU A 395 18.89 20.13 24.40
CA LEU A 395 17.93 21.17 24.79
C LEU A 395 18.05 21.39 26.31
N ALA A 396 18.99 22.23 26.71
CA ALA A 396 19.44 22.28 28.09
C ALA A 396 18.43 22.98 29.02
N GLY A 397 18.07 22.29 30.11
CA GLY A 397 17.12 22.77 31.12
C GLY A 397 15.64 22.56 30.78
N ILE A 398 15.33 21.79 29.73
CA ILE A 398 13.99 21.37 29.31
C ILE A 398 13.88 19.86 29.51
N ALA A 399 12.77 19.36 30.05
CA ALA A 399 12.43 17.93 30.09
C ALA A 399 11.58 17.50 28.87
N MET A 400 11.58 16.21 28.53
CA MET A 400 10.88 15.70 27.34
C MET A 400 9.37 15.96 27.39
N ALA A 401 8.77 15.84 28.58
CA ALA A 401 7.37 16.14 28.85
C ALA A 401 7.02 17.66 28.88
N GLU A 402 8.00 18.55 28.65
CA GLU A 402 7.76 19.99 28.45
C GLU A 402 7.76 20.39 26.96
N LEU A 403 8.09 19.46 26.04
CA LEU A 403 8.00 19.67 24.60
C LEU A 403 6.53 19.76 24.14
N VAL A 404 6.27 20.55 23.11
CA VAL A 404 4.94 20.65 22.47
C VAL A 404 5.01 19.92 21.13
N PRO A 405 4.24 18.82 20.91
CA PRO A 405 4.34 18.01 19.68
C PRO A 405 4.19 18.81 18.39
N ALA A 406 3.21 19.72 18.32
CA ALA A 406 2.98 20.58 17.15
C ALA A 406 4.15 21.53 16.81
N ASN A 407 5.06 21.78 17.74
CA ASN A 407 6.28 22.56 17.51
C ASN A 407 7.46 21.69 17.02
N ILE A 408 7.28 20.37 16.92
CA ILE A 408 8.21 19.46 16.26
C ILE A 408 7.78 19.31 14.79
N GLU A 409 8.72 19.47 13.86
CA GLU A 409 8.49 19.46 12.41
C GLU A 409 9.27 18.34 11.72
N PHE A 410 8.60 17.54 10.88
CA PHE A 410 9.17 16.46 10.05
C PHE A 410 8.65 16.57 8.60
N HIS A 411 9.31 15.96 7.61
CA HIS A 411 8.66 15.70 6.30
C HIS A 411 7.94 14.34 6.29
N HIS A 412 7.32 13.98 5.16
CA HIS A 412 6.36 12.88 5.07
C HIS A 412 6.95 11.52 5.51
N ASP A 413 7.98 11.07 4.80
CA ASP A 413 8.57 9.74 4.98
C ASP A 413 9.17 9.56 6.39
N GLN A 414 9.67 10.65 7.00
CA GLN A 414 10.20 10.68 8.37
C GLN A 414 9.18 10.27 9.47
N ILE A 415 7.88 10.32 9.19
CA ILE A 415 6.82 9.96 10.15
C ILE A 415 5.82 8.93 9.59
N VAL A 416 5.77 8.75 8.27
CA VAL A 416 4.94 7.73 7.62
C VAL A 416 5.72 6.43 7.40
N GLU A 417 7.02 6.51 7.08
CA GLU A 417 7.88 5.35 6.88
C GLU A 417 8.78 5.08 8.10
N ASP A 418 9.40 6.12 8.67
CA ASP A 418 10.49 6.02 9.65
C ASP A 418 10.09 6.05 11.12
N GLN A 419 8.93 6.64 11.44
CA GLN A 419 8.43 6.80 12.81
C GLN A 419 9.36 7.62 13.74
N LEU A 420 10.00 8.69 13.22
CA LEU A 420 10.94 9.54 13.99
C LEU A 420 10.27 10.30 15.16
N GLU A 421 8.94 10.32 15.24
CA GLU A 421 8.15 10.82 16.37
C GLU A 421 8.06 9.82 17.55
N VAL A 422 8.19 8.51 17.31
CA VAL A 422 8.09 7.46 18.35
C VAL A 422 9.14 7.62 19.46
N PRO A 423 10.42 7.96 19.20
CA PRO A 423 11.40 8.27 20.25
C PRO A 423 10.99 9.41 21.20
N PHE A 424 10.11 10.32 20.77
CA PHE A 424 9.56 11.39 21.62
C PHE A 424 8.30 10.96 22.40
N GLY A 425 7.69 9.81 22.06
CA GLY A 425 6.45 9.32 22.66
C GLY A 425 5.18 9.98 22.12
N TYR A 426 5.20 10.46 20.86
CA TYR A 426 4.07 11.11 20.19
C TYR A 426 3.53 10.29 19.02
N THR A 427 2.40 10.72 18.44
CA THR A 427 1.82 10.15 17.22
C THR A 427 1.96 11.11 16.02
N VAL A 428 1.79 10.59 14.82
CA VAL A 428 1.94 11.30 13.53
C VAL A 428 1.06 12.57 13.46
N GLU A 429 -0.13 12.56 14.06
CA GLU A 429 -1.09 13.68 14.05
C GLU A 429 -0.77 14.75 15.11
N GLN A 430 0.08 14.41 16.08
CA GLN A 430 0.50 15.35 17.13
C GLN A 430 1.65 16.26 16.63
N VAL A 431 2.50 15.75 15.74
CA VAL A 431 3.63 16.49 15.16
C VAL A 431 3.26 17.20 13.85
N THR A 432 4.04 18.20 13.43
CA THR A 432 3.75 19.01 12.23
C THR A 432 4.48 18.45 11.01
N MET A 433 3.77 18.09 9.95
CA MET A 433 4.38 17.70 8.67
C MET A 433 4.67 18.95 7.81
N VAL A 434 5.92 19.10 7.34
CA VAL A 434 6.41 20.26 6.59
C VAL A 434 6.94 19.92 5.19
N SER A 435 6.71 20.85 4.27
CA SER A 435 7.02 20.70 2.84
C SER A 435 8.51 20.84 2.54
N ARG A 436 9.12 19.77 2.01
CA ARG A 436 10.53 19.73 1.58
C ARG A 436 10.83 20.40 0.22
N SER A 437 9.85 20.86 -0.54
CA SER A 437 10.03 21.52 -1.87
C SER A 437 10.92 22.77 -1.91
N ALA A 438 11.30 23.31 -0.74
CA ALA A 438 12.27 24.41 -0.64
C ALA A 438 13.74 23.94 -0.64
N LEU A 439 13.96 22.62 -0.65
CA LEU A 439 15.26 21.94 -0.64
C LEU A 439 15.68 21.58 -2.08
N LEU A 440 16.94 21.19 -2.21
CA LEU A 440 17.50 20.51 -3.38
C LEU A 440 17.06 19.03 -3.36
N THR A 441 17.01 18.39 -4.53
CA THR A 441 16.68 16.96 -4.65
C THR A 441 17.49 16.36 -5.82
N PRO A 442 18.11 15.18 -5.67
CA PRO A 442 18.73 14.45 -6.79
C PRO A 442 17.71 14.07 -7.86
N LEU A 443 18.18 13.68 -9.05
CA LEU A 443 17.30 13.38 -10.18
C LEU A 443 16.61 12.01 -9.99
N ALA A 444 15.29 11.97 -10.15
CA ALA A 444 14.51 10.74 -10.18
C ALA A 444 14.61 10.00 -11.55
N PRO A 445 14.27 8.70 -11.63
CA PRO A 445 14.13 7.98 -12.89
C PRO A 445 13.12 8.63 -13.86
N GLU A 446 13.25 8.35 -15.16
CA GLU A 446 12.34 8.89 -16.17
C GLU A 446 10.92 8.33 -15.97
N GLY A 447 9.99 9.20 -15.59
CA GLY A 447 8.60 8.85 -15.25
C GLY A 447 8.31 8.70 -13.75
N ALA A 448 9.33 8.62 -12.89
CA ALA A 448 9.15 8.62 -11.45
C ALA A 448 8.74 10.02 -10.93
N ILE A 449 7.88 10.04 -9.91
CA ILE A 449 7.46 11.27 -9.22
C ILE A 449 8.33 11.56 -8.00
N THR A 450 8.32 12.83 -7.59
CA THR A 450 8.95 13.34 -6.36
C THR A 450 7.94 14.17 -5.60
N ASP A 451 7.55 13.69 -4.43
CA ASP A 451 6.57 14.25 -3.51
C ASP A 451 7.17 15.39 -2.67
N GLY A 452 7.34 16.55 -3.31
CA GLY A 452 7.95 17.70 -2.67
C GLY A 452 7.04 18.47 -1.67
N HIS A 453 5.73 18.22 -1.62
CA HIS A 453 4.77 19.14 -1.00
C HIS A 453 3.58 18.47 -0.27
N GLN A 454 3.87 17.61 0.70
CA GLN A 454 2.93 17.32 1.80
C GLN A 454 3.09 18.36 2.93
N THR A 455 1.99 18.70 3.60
CA THR A 455 1.99 19.46 4.86
C THR A 455 0.77 19.11 5.72
N SER A 456 0.93 19.05 7.04
CA SER A 456 -0.16 18.96 8.02
C SER A 456 0.20 19.74 9.30
N PRO A 457 -0.75 20.39 9.98
CA PRO A 457 -0.50 21.04 11.26
C PRO A 457 -0.62 20.04 12.42
N GLY A 458 0.40 19.93 13.26
CA GLY A 458 0.35 19.07 14.46
C GLY A 458 -0.61 19.59 15.54
N SER A 459 -1.14 18.68 16.35
CA SER A 459 -2.12 19.02 17.39
C SER A 459 -1.50 19.66 18.65
N VAL A 460 -2.17 20.70 19.18
CA VAL A 460 -1.78 21.41 20.41
C VAL A 460 -2.68 21.05 21.59
N ASN A 461 -2.53 19.83 22.14
CA ASN A 461 -3.19 19.43 23.39
C ASN A 461 -2.42 18.35 24.18
N PRO A 462 -1.49 18.71 25.09
CA PRO A 462 -0.92 17.79 26.06
C PRO A 462 -1.80 17.72 27.32
N HIS A 463 -2.30 16.52 27.64
CA HIS A 463 -2.96 16.10 28.90
C HIS A 463 -3.78 17.13 29.70
N ASP A 464 -5.09 16.88 29.85
CA ASP A 464 -5.79 17.26 31.09
C ASP A 464 -6.61 16.09 31.63
N GLY A 465 -6.48 15.84 32.94
CA GLY A 465 -6.83 14.56 33.58
C GLY A 465 -7.36 14.70 35.00
N HIS A 466 -8.01 15.84 35.29
CA HIS A 466 -8.67 16.21 36.55
C HIS A 466 -7.69 16.37 37.76
N ASP A 467 -7.91 17.29 38.72
CA ASP A 467 -9.20 17.53 39.37
C ASP A 467 -9.34 18.88 40.12
N HIS A 468 -10.60 19.31 40.26
CA HIS A 468 -11.24 20.28 41.18
C HIS A 468 -10.63 21.68 41.49
N ASP A 469 -11.46 22.72 41.27
CA ASP A 469 -11.37 24.06 41.88
C ASP A 469 -11.50 24.04 43.42
N HIS A 470 -10.78 24.95 44.11
CA HIS A 470 -11.33 25.82 45.17
C HIS A 470 -10.30 26.85 45.68
N GLY A 471 -10.75 28.09 45.92
CA GLY A 471 -9.86 29.23 46.25
C GLY A 471 -9.76 29.69 47.73
N ASP A 472 -8.67 30.41 47.99
CA ASP A 472 -8.46 31.46 49.01
C ASP A 472 -8.21 31.09 50.52
N MET A 473 -6.91 31.01 50.90
CA MET A 473 -6.29 31.44 52.19
C MET A 473 -6.52 30.64 53.51
N PRO A 474 -5.63 30.75 54.55
CA PRO A 474 -4.16 30.90 54.57
C PRO A 474 -3.40 30.02 55.64
N MET A 475 -2.06 30.05 55.60
CA MET A 475 -1.06 29.39 56.50
C MET A 475 -1.27 29.54 58.03
N PRO A 476 -0.80 28.56 58.86
CA PRO A 476 0.46 28.80 59.62
C PRO A 476 1.34 27.59 60.08
N THR A 477 2.67 27.78 60.00
CA THR A 477 3.78 27.31 60.91
C THR A 477 4.14 25.81 61.10
N ASP A 478 5.25 25.38 60.44
CA ASP A 478 6.59 25.00 60.98
C ASP A 478 6.74 24.56 62.46
N PRO A 479 7.64 23.60 62.83
CA PRO A 479 9.09 23.89 62.82
C PRO A 479 10.14 22.76 62.52
N VAL A 480 10.99 23.00 61.50
CA VAL A 480 12.50 22.99 61.49
C VAL A 480 13.35 21.80 62.04
N ILE A 481 14.34 21.28 61.26
CA ILE A 481 15.83 21.26 61.51
C ILE A 481 16.66 20.45 60.46
N THR A 482 17.32 21.19 59.54
CA THR A 482 18.68 21.13 58.92
C THR A 482 19.42 19.83 58.47
N GLU A 483 20.02 19.92 57.26
CA GLU A 483 21.18 19.17 56.71
C GLU A 483 22.56 19.68 57.27
N PRO A 484 23.76 19.16 56.83
CA PRO A 484 24.41 19.66 55.59
C PRO A 484 25.39 18.73 54.79
N GLU A 485 25.61 19.11 53.52
CA GLU A 485 26.67 18.76 52.52
C GLU A 485 28.16 19.07 52.92
N PRO A 486 29.22 18.81 52.10
CA PRO A 486 29.57 17.69 51.17
C PRO A 486 31.07 17.22 51.27
N THR A 487 31.58 16.39 50.32
CA THR A 487 32.91 16.40 49.59
C THR A 487 33.59 15.03 49.34
N ASP A 488 34.24 14.87 48.18
CA ASP A 488 35.12 13.75 47.73
C ASP A 488 36.63 14.18 47.73
N PRO A 489 37.70 13.62 47.07
CA PRO A 489 37.86 12.45 46.16
C PRO A 489 39.15 11.57 46.33
N VAL A 490 39.44 10.67 45.35
CA VAL A 490 40.77 10.26 44.77
C VAL A 490 41.05 8.73 44.54
N MET A 491 41.56 8.38 43.34
CA MET A 491 42.09 7.09 42.79
C MET A 491 43.65 6.96 42.89
N PRO A 492 44.42 5.95 42.35
CA PRO A 492 44.20 4.62 41.69
C PRO A 492 44.96 3.48 42.50
N PRO A 493 45.66 2.39 42.02
CA PRO A 493 45.89 1.74 40.69
C PRO A 493 45.85 0.16 40.67
N MET A 494 46.58 -0.50 39.74
CA MET A 494 46.63 -1.97 39.43
C MET A 494 47.99 -2.67 39.74
N ASP A 495 48.07 -4.02 39.62
CA ASP A 495 49.32 -4.78 39.24
C ASP A 495 49.11 -6.29 38.89
N GLY A 496 49.75 -6.82 37.82
CA GLY A 496 50.54 -8.08 37.83
C GLY A 496 50.03 -9.53 37.50
N HIS A 497 49.91 -9.90 36.20
CA HIS A 497 50.53 -11.06 35.47
C HIS A 497 50.53 -12.59 35.86
N ASP A 498 50.59 -13.41 34.78
CA ASP A 498 51.10 -14.81 34.58
C ASP A 498 50.24 -16.08 34.88
N GLY A 499 50.41 -17.15 34.07
CA GLY A 499 49.62 -18.42 34.06
C GLY A 499 50.36 -19.69 33.54
N HIS A 500 49.65 -20.82 33.30
CA HIS A 500 50.18 -22.09 32.72
C HIS A 500 49.06 -23.07 32.22
N ASP A 501 49.43 -24.19 31.59
CA ASP A 501 48.62 -25.00 30.62
C ASP A 501 48.66 -26.54 30.86
N MET A 502 47.61 -27.29 30.45
CA MET A 502 47.53 -28.72 29.98
C MET A 502 46.20 -29.49 30.28
N ASN A 503 45.65 -30.15 29.24
CA ASN A 503 44.37 -30.92 29.10
C ASN A 503 44.30 -32.34 29.74
N PRO A 504 43.17 -33.12 29.63
CA PRO A 504 41.74 -32.82 29.82
C PRO A 504 41.03 -33.90 30.73
N PRO A 505 39.69 -33.86 31.01
CA PRO A 505 38.75 -34.67 30.18
C PRO A 505 37.25 -34.24 30.13
N ALA A 506 36.63 -34.37 28.95
CA ALA A 506 35.21 -34.70 28.65
C ALA A 506 34.04 -33.86 29.24
N SER A 507 33.29 -33.24 28.32
CA SER A 507 31.86 -32.89 28.37
C SER A 507 31.36 -31.91 29.44
N THR A 508 31.70 -30.63 29.30
CA THR A 508 30.84 -29.48 29.67
C THR A 508 31.19 -28.23 28.85
N GLY A 509 30.36 -27.86 27.86
CA GLY A 509 30.37 -26.55 27.18
C GLY A 509 31.65 -26.21 26.39
N GLU A 510 31.76 -26.72 25.16
CA GLU A 510 33.00 -26.63 24.35
C GLU A 510 32.79 -26.03 22.94
N TYR A 511 31.55 -25.65 22.58
CA TYR A 511 31.18 -24.96 21.33
C TYR A 511 30.96 -23.46 21.55
N ILE A 512 30.97 -22.66 20.47
CA ILE A 512 30.71 -21.19 20.47
C ILE A 512 29.54 -20.86 19.51
N ASP A 513 28.57 -20.05 19.94
CA ASP A 513 27.46 -19.57 19.07
C ASP A 513 27.93 -18.60 17.99
N ILE A 514 27.20 -18.55 16.87
CA ILE A 514 27.61 -17.79 15.67
C ILE A 514 27.72 -16.28 15.96
N THR A 515 26.77 -15.77 16.76
CA THR A 515 26.77 -14.45 17.36
C THR A 515 28.03 -14.17 18.19
N THR A 516 28.32 -14.96 19.22
CA THR A 516 29.50 -14.76 20.08
C THR A 516 30.81 -14.96 19.31
N TRP A 517 30.86 -15.84 18.31
CA TRP A 517 32.01 -15.99 17.41
C TRP A 517 32.22 -14.72 16.59
N GLY A 518 31.14 -14.12 16.06
CA GLY A 518 31.17 -12.78 15.51
C GLY A 518 31.73 -11.77 16.52
N MET A 519 31.15 -11.66 17.71
CA MET A 519 31.59 -10.70 18.74
C MET A 519 33.09 -10.85 19.12
N PHE A 520 33.66 -12.05 19.06
CA PHE A 520 35.09 -12.28 19.26
C PHE A 520 36.00 -11.80 18.11
N HIS A 521 35.41 -11.44 16.97
CA HIS A 521 36.06 -11.00 15.72
C HIS A 521 35.52 -9.63 15.24
N ASP A 522 35.15 -8.75 16.17
CA ASP A 522 34.77 -7.33 15.96
C ASP A 522 33.57 -7.11 15.00
N SER A 523 32.62 -8.04 15.02
CA SER A 523 31.29 -7.97 14.40
C SER A 523 30.34 -7.14 15.30
N ASN A 524 29.89 -5.95 14.86
CA ASN A 524 29.13 -4.98 15.68
C ASN A 524 27.66 -5.36 15.90
N ASP A 525 27.08 -5.97 14.82
CA ASP A 525 24.96 -7.71 13.94
C ASP A 525 24.28 -8.91 14.81
N ASN A 526 23.41 -8.58 15.78
CA ASN A 526 23.01 -9.36 16.96
C ASN A 526 22.21 -8.55 18.00
N SER A 527 21.74 -7.35 17.67
CA SER A 527 21.10 -6.41 18.61
C SER A 527 19.84 -6.94 19.30
N HIS A 528 19.31 -8.07 18.83
CA HIS A 528 18.05 -8.66 19.24
C HIS A 528 18.30 -9.87 20.14
N SER A 529 18.29 -9.62 21.46
CA SER A 529 18.71 -10.60 22.49
C SER A 529 17.76 -11.78 22.70
N ASP A 530 16.60 -11.80 22.02
CA ASP A 530 15.48 -12.69 22.31
C ASP A 530 15.08 -13.59 21.11
N GLU A 531 15.80 -13.58 20.00
CA GLU A 531 15.47 -14.36 18.78
C GLU A 531 15.82 -15.86 18.86
N LEU A 532 16.37 -16.36 19.98
CA LEU A 532 16.79 -17.76 20.16
C LEU A 532 16.05 -18.50 21.30
N VAL A 533 14.73 -18.31 21.40
CA VAL A 533 13.84 -19.03 22.35
C VAL A 533 13.63 -20.49 21.91
N GLY A 534 14.67 -21.32 21.99
CA GLY A 534 14.61 -22.75 21.66
C GLY A 534 15.45 -23.65 22.58
N GLY A 535 16.66 -23.21 22.94
CA GLY A 535 17.40 -23.77 24.08
C GLY A 535 18.74 -24.44 23.77
N ARG A 536 19.81 -23.66 24.02
CA ARG A 536 21.20 -24.05 24.34
C ARG A 536 22.14 -24.44 23.20
N THR A 537 23.39 -24.04 23.43
CA THR A 537 24.63 -24.60 22.88
C THR A 537 24.82 -24.45 21.37
N ALA A 538 25.16 -23.22 20.98
CA ALA A 538 26.44 -22.91 20.34
C ALA A 538 26.82 -23.68 19.06
N ILE A 539 26.98 -22.89 17.99
CA ILE A 539 26.49 -23.16 16.64
C ILE A 539 27.63 -23.25 15.61
N THR A 540 28.72 -22.49 15.79
CA THR A 540 29.83 -22.42 14.81
C THR A 540 30.54 -23.74 14.58
N THR A 541 30.69 -24.53 15.63
CA THR A 541 31.45 -25.77 15.60
C THR A 541 30.56 -26.92 15.11
N GLU A 542 29.24 -26.84 15.34
CA GLU A 542 28.26 -27.78 14.79
C GLU A 542 28.17 -27.70 13.27
N ALA A 543 28.21 -26.50 12.67
CA ALA A 543 28.25 -26.35 11.21
C ALA A 543 29.47 -27.05 10.59
N MET A 544 30.63 -26.95 11.23
CA MET A 544 31.86 -27.58 10.76
C MET A 544 31.91 -29.09 11.04
N ASP A 545 31.30 -29.54 12.14
CA ASP A 545 31.09 -30.97 12.41
C ASP A 545 30.11 -31.58 11.39
N ALA A 546 28.99 -30.92 11.06
CA ALA A 546 28.04 -31.34 10.03
C ALA A 546 28.68 -31.40 8.63
N TYR A 547 29.41 -30.36 8.23
CA TYR A 547 30.20 -30.33 6.99
C TYR A 547 31.21 -31.49 6.92
N ASN A 548 31.95 -31.74 8.01
CA ASN A 548 32.90 -32.84 8.07
C ASN A 548 32.23 -34.22 8.13
N ASN A 549 31.01 -34.33 8.68
CA ASN A 549 30.20 -35.56 8.68
C ASN A 549 29.73 -35.92 7.26
N LEU A 550 29.26 -34.94 6.48
CA LEU A 550 28.96 -35.10 5.06
C LEU A 550 30.21 -35.52 4.26
N ARG A 551 31.35 -34.86 4.49
CA ARG A 551 32.64 -35.26 3.89
C ARG A 551 33.05 -36.68 4.28
N ALA A 552 32.84 -37.09 5.54
CA ALA A 552 33.15 -38.45 6.00
C ALA A 552 32.25 -39.51 5.36
N PHE A 553 30.96 -39.22 5.18
CA PHE A 553 30.02 -40.05 4.42
C PHE A 553 30.46 -40.24 2.96
N LEU A 554 30.93 -39.16 2.31
CA LEU A 554 31.51 -39.17 0.96
C LEU A 554 32.91 -39.83 0.89
N GLY A 555 33.48 -40.28 2.02
CA GLY A 555 34.80 -40.91 2.10
C GLY A 555 35.99 -39.93 2.00
N LEU A 556 35.73 -38.62 2.10
CA LEU A 556 36.73 -37.56 2.09
C LEU A 556 37.35 -37.38 3.49
N SER A 557 38.55 -36.78 3.54
CA SER A 557 39.15 -36.39 4.81
C SER A 557 38.50 -35.12 5.36
N ALA A 558 38.30 -35.09 6.68
CA ALA A 558 37.93 -33.87 7.40
C ALA A 558 38.97 -32.75 7.19
N LEU A 559 38.52 -31.50 7.33
CA LEU A 559 39.27 -30.26 7.12
C LEU A 559 39.19 -29.34 8.35
N THR A 560 40.02 -28.30 8.39
CA THR A 560 39.79 -27.15 9.29
C THR A 560 39.04 -26.02 8.56
N LEU A 561 38.51 -25.06 9.32
CA LEU A 561 37.86 -23.86 8.75
C LEU A 561 38.82 -23.13 7.80
N GLU A 562 40.09 -23.00 8.20
CA GLU A 562 41.11 -22.34 7.39
C GLU A 562 41.41 -23.05 6.07
N ASP A 563 41.24 -24.38 5.97
CA ASP A 563 41.38 -25.10 4.70
C ASP A 563 40.24 -24.74 3.72
N VAL A 564 39.00 -24.66 4.22
CA VAL A 564 37.81 -24.28 3.43
C VAL A 564 37.88 -22.82 3.01
N GLY A 565 38.29 -21.92 3.92
CA GLY A 565 38.53 -20.52 3.61
C GLY A 565 39.63 -20.32 2.56
N GLN A 566 40.75 -21.05 2.67
CA GLN A 566 41.82 -21.02 1.65
C GLN A 566 41.33 -21.41 0.25
N TRP A 567 40.39 -22.36 0.15
CA TRP A 567 39.74 -22.69 -1.12
C TRP A 567 38.83 -21.57 -1.63
N ALA A 568 37.93 -21.03 -0.79
CA ALA A 568 37.02 -19.96 -1.21
C ALA A 568 37.76 -18.72 -1.73
N PHE A 569 38.87 -18.33 -1.07
CA PHE A 569 39.76 -17.27 -1.55
C PHE A 569 40.48 -17.63 -2.86
N ALA A 570 40.92 -18.88 -3.03
CA ALA A 570 41.58 -19.32 -4.26
C ALA A 570 40.62 -19.37 -5.47
N GLU A 571 39.36 -19.72 -5.22
CA GLU A 571 38.28 -19.78 -6.21
C GLU A 571 37.53 -18.44 -6.39
N GLN A 572 38.02 -17.34 -5.79
CA GLN A 572 37.45 -16.00 -5.95
C GLN A 572 35.98 -15.87 -5.51
N LEU A 573 35.57 -16.67 -4.51
CA LEU A 573 34.24 -16.67 -3.89
C LEU A 573 34.14 -15.68 -2.70
N THR A 574 35.11 -14.78 -2.57
CA THR A 574 35.24 -13.83 -1.47
C THR A 574 35.27 -12.40 -1.99
N ASN A 575 34.74 -11.46 -1.21
CA ASN A 575 34.78 -10.02 -1.52
C ASN A 575 36.24 -9.52 -1.45
N ASN A 576 37.00 -9.99 -0.44
CA ASN A 576 38.44 -9.77 -0.33
C ASN A 576 39.22 -10.62 -1.36
N ALA A 577 40.22 -10.03 -2.03
CA ALA A 577 41.11 -10.72 -2.97
C ALA A 577 42.28 -11.49 -2.31
N GLU A 578 42.65 -11.14 -1.08
CA GLU A 578 43.59 -11.87 -0.22
C GLU A 578 43.05 -11.89 1.21
N ALA A 579 43.25 -12.99 1.95
CA ALA A 579 42.73 -13.14 3.31
C ALA A 579 43.57 -12.39 4.35
N TYR A 580 42.91 -11.69 5.28
CA TYR A 580 43.54 -10.98 6.40
C TYR A 580 42.94 -11.37 7.75
N GLY A 581 43.68 -11.16 8.85
CA GLY A 581 43.21 -11.46 10.20
C GLY A 581 42.74 -12.91 10.36
N ASP A 582 41.48 -13.09 10.76
CA ASP A 582 40.80 -14.38 10.88
C ASP A 582 39.89 -14.71 9.68
N ASP A 583 39.93 -13.95 8.56
CA ASP A 583 39.10 -14.13 7.36
C ASP A 583 38.98 -15.61 6.94
N LEU A 584 40.10 -16.34 6.95
CA LEU A 584 40.14 -17.77 6.58
C LEU A 584 39.22 -18.65 7.43
N LYS A 585 38.96 -18.29 8.68
CA LYS A 585 38.02 -19.01 9.55
C LYS A 585 36.59 -18.54 9.37
N GLY A 586 36.38 -17.23 9.19
CA GLY A 586 35.05 -16.67 9.00
C GLY A 586 34.43 -17.11 7.66
N VAL A 587 35.16 -16.88 6.57
CA VAL A 587 34.85 -17.40 5.23
C VAL A 587 34.76 -18.92 5.24
N GLY A 588 35.68 -19.59 5.94
CA GLY A 588 35.69 -21.04 6.09
C GLY A 588 34.43 -21.58 6.78
N LEU A 589 33.97 -20.92 7.84
CA LEU A 589 32.75 -21.29 8.58
C LEU A 589 31.51 -21.08 7.73
N TYR A 590 31.39 -19.92 7.08
CA TYR A 590 30.29 -19.62 6.17
C TYR A 590 30.17 -20.69 5.08
N TYR A 591 31.23 -20.93 4.29
CA TYR A 591 31.20 -21.92 3.21
C TYR A 591 31.08 -23.37 3.70
N SER A 592 31.50 -23.68 4.93
CA SER A 592 31.23 -24.99 5.55
C SER A 592 29.76 -25.15 5.92
N MET A 593 29.14 -24.12 6.52
CA MET A 593 27.72 -24.10 6.85
C MET A 593 26.85 -24.21 5.58
N GLN A 594 27.18 -23.45 4.53
CA GLN A 594 26.48 -23.52 3.25
C GLN A 594 26.63 -24.89 2.57
N GLY A 595 27.85 -25.45 2.54
CA GLY A 595 28.07 -26.83 2.07
C GLY A 595 27.32 -27.88 2.90
N ALA A 596 27.16 -27.67 4.21
CA ALA A 596 26.40 -28.55 5.10
C ALA A 596 24.87 -28.38 4.99
N LYS A 597 24.37 -27.19 4.66
CA LYS A 597 22.94 -26.92 4.43
C LYS A 597 22.42 -27.55 3.15
N VAL A 598 23.20 -27.54 2.06
CA VAL A 598 22.70 -27.88 0.71
C VAL A 598 23.43 -29.05 0.05
N GLY A 599 24.74 -29.17 0.24
CA GLY A 599 25.59 -30.10 -0.52
C GLY A 599 25.38 -31.60 -0.24
N TRP A 600 24.42 -31.96 0.61
CA TRP A 600 23.95 -33.33 0.86
C TRP A 600 22.69 -33.72 0.06
N ILE A 601 22.02 -32.74 -0.58
CA ILE A 601 20.85 -32.95 -1.42
C ILE A 601 21.30 -33.64 -2.72
N ALA A 602 20.50 -34.60 -3.21
CA ALA A 602 20.78 -35.31 -4.45
C ALA A 602 20.46 -34.41 -5.66
N GLN A 603 21.34 -34.43 -6.68
CA GLN A 603 21.30 -33.47 -7.80
C GLN A 603 20.02 -33.59 -8.65
N GLU A 604 19.43 -34.79 -8.71
CA GLU A 604 18.23 -35.11 -9.48
C GLU A 604 16.89 -34.76 -8.78
N VAL A 605 16.93 -34.23 -7.55
CA VAL A 605 15.74 -33.84 -6.76
C VAL A 605 15.88 -32.48 -6.04
N TYR A 606 16.89 -31.67 -6.39
CA TYR A 606 17.02 -30.31 -5.86
C TYR A 606 15.97 -29.39 -6.51
N ASP A 607 15.33 -28.57 -5.67
CA ASP A 607 14.47 -27.45 -6.02
C ASP A 607 14.64 -26.39 -4.89
N PRO A 608 14.71 -25.07 -5.18
CA PRO A 608 14.86 -24.04 -4.15
C PRO A 608 13.77 -24.07 -3.06
N GLN A 609 12.53 -24.46 -3.38
CA GLN A 609 11.44 -24.56 -2.42
C GLN A 609 11.70 -25.66 -1.39
N ILE A 610 12.24 -26.81 -1.80
CA ILE A 610 12.60 -27.92 -0.90
C ILE A 610 13.64 -27.46 0.15
N LEU A 611 14.56 -26.59 -0.25
CA LEU A 611 15.57 -26.02 0.64
C LEU A 611 14.96 -25.03 1.65
N ALA A 612 13.93 -24.25 1.26
CA ALA A 612 13.16 -23.46 2.21
C ALA A 612 12.33 -24.34 3.16
N ASP A 613 11.58 -25.30 2.61
CA ASP A 613 10.68 -26.17 3.37
C ASP A 613 11.40 -27.00 4.42
N ILE A 614 12.57 -27.55 4.11
CA ILE A 614 13.33 -28.34 5.10
C ILE A 614 13.95 -27.46 6.20
N GLN A 615 14.29 -26.21 5.92
CA GLN A 615 14.78 -25.26 6.92
C GLN A 615 13.65 -24.73 7.79
N ARG A 616 12.47 -24.44 7.21
CA ARG A 616 11.25 -24.09 7.96
C ARG A 616 10.82 -25.24 8.87
N THR A 617 10.80 -26.47 8.35
CA THR A 617 10.55 -27.69 9.14
C THR A 617 11.61 -27.88 10.22
N ALA A 618 12.89 -27.57 9.93
CA ALA A 618 13.94 -27.60 10.95
C ALA A 618 13.74 -26.52 12.03
N ARG A 619 13.12 -25.37 11.75
CA ARG A 619 12.80 -24.34 12.76
C ARG A 619 11.55 -24.68 13.57
N LEU A 620 10.43 -24.92 12.88
CA LEU A 620 9.07 -24.97 13.45
C LEU A 620 8.54 -26.39 13.71
N GLY A 621 9.06 -27.40 13.01
CA GLY A 621 8.59 -28.80 13.07
C GLY A 621 9.39 -29.71 14.00
N GLU A 622 9.01 -30.98 14.07
CA GLU A 622 9.65 -32.00 14.89
C GLU A 622 10.90 -32.59 14.20
N PRO A 623 12.00 -32.89 14.93
CA PRO A 623 13.24 -33.43 14.35
C PRO A 623 13.08 -34.70 13.49
N ALA A 624 12.03 -35.49 13.73
CA ALA A 624 11.72 -36.69 12.94
C ALA A 624 11.19 -36.37 11.53
N GLU A 625 10.53 -35.23 11.36
CA GLU A 625 9.99 -34.75 10.08
C GLU A 625 11.15 -34.27 9.21
N VAL A 626 12.07 -33.49 9.80
CA VAL A 626 13.33 -33.09 9.16
C VAL A 626 14.10 -34.32 8.68
N MET A 627 14.34 -35.33 9.54
CA MET A 627 15.05 -36.55 9.13
C MET A 627 14.30 -37.41 8.09
N THR A 628 12.98 -37.21 7.94
CA THR A 628 12.20 -37.82 6.86
C THR A 628 12.49 -37.10 5.53
N MET A 629 12.48 -35.77 5.52
CA MET A 629 12.88 -34.97 4.35
C MET A 629 14.35 -35.22 3.96
N VAL A 630 15.28 -35.33 4.92
CA VAL A 630 16.69 -35.66 4.65
C VAL A 630 16.83 -37.03 3.97
N ARG A 631 15.95 -37.98 4.27
CA ARG A 631 15.93 -39.32 3.66
C ARG A 631 15.29 -39.33 2.27
N GLN A 632 14.40 -38.38 1.98
CA GLN A 632 13.69 -38.26 0.70
C GLN A 632 14.50 -37.48 -0.35
N TYR A 633 15.14 -36.38 0.06
CA TYR A 633 15.85 -35.47 -0.85
C TYR A 633 17.38 -35.61 -0.82
N GLY A 634 17.91 -36.34 0.17
CA GLY A 634 19.34 -36.49 0.38
C GLY A 634 19.97 -37.61 -0.45
N ILE A 635 21.30 -37.57 -0.55
CA ILE A 635 22.10 -38.64 -1.15
C ILE A 635 21.83 -39.97 -0.43
N ASP A 636 21.58 -41.03 -1.21
CA ASP A 636 21.23 -42.39 -0.80
C ASP A 636 21.98 -42.87 0.48
N GLY A 637 21.26 -42.94 1.60
CA GLY A 637 21.79 -43.41 2.89
C GLY A 637 22.43 -42.34 3.80
N TYR A 638 22.42 -41.05 3.45
CA TYR A 638 22.95 -39.98 4.30
C TYR A 638 22.15 -39.81 5.61
N ALA A 639 20.81 -39.80 5.55
CA ALA A 639 19.95 -39.78 6.74
C ALA A 639 20.25 -40.94 7.70
N ASP A 640 20.32 -42.16 7.16
CA ASP A 640 20.64 -43.36 7.92
C ASP A 640 22.07 -43.31 8.51
N PHE A 641 23.02 -42.63 7.86
CA PHE A 641 24.37 -42.38 8.38
C PHE A 641 24.35 -41.39 9.56
N LEU A 642 23.59 -40.30 9.45
CA LEU A 642 23.43 -39.32 10.54
C LEU A 642 22.80 -39.99 11.79
N GLU A 643 21.73 -40.76 11.62
CA GLU A 643 21.06 -41.49 12.70
C GLU A 643 21.98 -42.55 13.35
N GLN A 644 22.67 -43.37 12.55
CA GLN A 644 23.51 -44.46 13.07
C GLN A 644 24.74 -43.98 13.86
N ASN A 645 25.23 -42.77 13.59
CA ASN A 645 26.40 -42.20 14.26
C ASN A 645 26.03 -41.16 15.34
N GLY A 646 24.76 -40.75 15.42
CA GLY A 646 24.29 -39.75 16.40
C GLY A 646 24.59 -38.31 16.00
N PHE A 647 24.51 -38.00 14.71
CA PHE A 647 24.80 -36.67 14.13
C PHE A 647 23.55 -35.90 13.70
N ALA A 648 22.35 -36.48 13.87
CA ALA A 648 21.09 -35.86 13.45
C ALA A 648 20.87 -34.49 14.10
N ASP A 649 21.00 -34.39 15.43
CA ASP A 649 20.80 -33.13 16.18
C ASP A 649 21.72 -32.00 15.67
N THR A 650 23.02 -32.28 15.51
CA THR A 650 24.03 -31.35 14.97
C THR A 650 23.71 -30.90 13.54
N PHE A 651 23.20 -31.81 12.71
CA PHE A 651 22.79 -31.50 11.34
C PHE A 651 21.50 -30.65 11.30
N ILE A 652 20.50 -30.98 12.10
CA ILE A 652 19.24 -30.23 12.20
C ILE A 652 19.50 -28.82 12.77
N ASN A 653 20.36 -28.71 13.77
CA ASN A 653 20.85 -27.41 14.25
C ASN A 653 21.51 -26.61 13.12
N THR A 654 22.27 -27.27 12.23
CA THR A 654 22.90 -26.65 11.04
C THR A 654 21.89 -26.13 10.02
N LEU A 655 20.74 -26.80 9.86
CA LEU A 655 19.64 -26.28 9.03
C LEU A 655 18.94 -25.06 9.65
N LYS A 656 18.82 -24.98 10.98
CA LYS A 656 18.22 -23.82 11.68
C LYS A 656 19.06 -22.54 11.55
N MET A 657 20.39 -22.66 11.40
CA MET A 657 21.35 -21.53 11.40
C MET A 657 21.06 -20.54 10.29
N GLU A 658 21.45 -19.29 10.46
CA GLU A 658 21.26 -18.25 9.46
C GLU A 658 22.55 -17.42 9.27
N PRO A 659 22.96 -17.13 8.02
CA PRO A 659 24.31 -16.61 7.78
C PRO A 659 24.53 -15.16 8.21
N HIS A 660 23.45 -14.39 8.31
CA HIS A 660 23.46 -12.92 8.45
C HIS A 660 23.85 -12.48 9.87
N TYR A 661 23.40 -13.20 10.90
CA TYR A 661 23.86 -13.06 12.30
C TYR A 661 25.36 -13.35 12.53
N GLY A 662 26.11 -13.61 11.46
CA GLY A 662 27.58 -13.65 11.43
C GLY A 662 28.19 -12.48 10.66
N GLY A 663 27.52 -11.33 10.56
CA GLY A 663 27.70 -10.22 9.60
C GLY A 663 29.08 -9.99 8.98
N TRP A 664 30.16 -9.95 9.76
CA TRP A 664 31.53 -9.81 9.21
C TRP A 664 31.90 -10.98 8.28
N MET A 665 31.53 -12.21 8.64
CA MET A 665 31.71 -13.40 7.82
C MET A 665 30.84 -13.35 6.56
N HIS A 666 29.60 -12.84 6.69
CA HIS A 666 28.68 -12.64 5.58
C HIS A 666 29.27 -11.63 4.57
N GLY A 667 29.58 -10.39 4.97
CA GLY A 667 30.18 -9.38 4.09
C GLY A 667 31.52 -9.77 3.44
N ARG A 668 32.32 -10.64 4.09
CA ARG A 668 33.57 -11.18 3.51
C ARG A 668 33.35 -12.25 2.43
N THR A 669 32.19 -12.94 2.44
CA THR A 669 31.86 -14.04 1.51
C THR A 669 31.09 -13.60 0.26
N HIS A 670 30.83 -12.31 0.09
CA HIS A 670 30.25 -11.71 -1.12
C HIS A 670 31.27 -11.64 -2.27
N GLY A 671 31.70 -12.79 -2.80
CA GLY A 671 32.34 -12.83 -4.12
C GLY A 671 31.35 -12.43 -5.22
N PHE A 672 31.88 -11.95 -6.35
CA PHE A 672 31.13 -11.61 -7.57
C PHE A 672 31.55 -12.52 -8.75
N ARG A 673 31.87 -13.79 -8.47
CA ARG A 673 32.15 -14.81 -9.49
C ARG A 673 30.84 -15.22 -10.14
N SER A 674 30.67 -14.81 -11.41
CA SER A 674 29.57 -15.25 -12.27
C SER A 674 29.56 -16.78 -12.40
N ILE A 675 28.37 -17.38 -12.26
CA ILE A 675 28.13 -18.82 -12.32
C ILE A 675 27.45 -19.17 -13.66
N GLU A 676 26.22 -18.69 -13.87
CA GLU A 676 25.46 -18.84 -15.12
C GLU A 676 24.75 -17.52 -15.47
N GLY A 677 24.95 -17.02 -16.69
CA GLY A 677 24.31 -15.79 -17.17
C GLY A 677 24.63 -14.55 -16.33
N VAL A 678 23.58 -13.99 -15.71
CA VAL A 678 23.64 -12.82 -14.81
C VAL A 678 23.94 -13.19 -13.36
N ALA A 679 23.81 -14.46 -12.98
CA ALA A 679 23.94 -14.89 -11.58
C ALA A 679 25.39 -14.90 -11.10
N ILE A 680 25.59 -14.42 -9.87
CA ILE A 680 26.84 -14.48 -9.13
C ILE A 680 26.74 -15.41 -7.93
N ASN A 681 27.88 -15.83 -7.39
CA ASN A 681 27.96 -16.72 -6.22
C ASN A 681 27.29 -16.14 -4.95
N HIS A 682 27.06 -14.82 -4.90
CA HIS A 682 26.28 -14.15 -3.86
C HIS A 682 24.81 -14.59 -3.90
N ASP A 683 24.16 -14.45 -5.05
CA ASP A 683 22.73 -14.70 -5.24
C ASP A 683 22.39 -16.16 -4.91
N LEU A 684 23.27 -17.09 -5.35
CA LEU A 684 23.15 -18.50 -5.01
C LEU A 684 23.23 -18.72 -3.50
N ASN A 685 24.16 -18.07 -2.79
CA ASN A 685 24.29 -18.23 -1.33
C ASN A 685 23.00 -17.81 -0.58
N HIS A 686 22.26 -16.82 -1.08
CA HIS A 686 21.02 -16.34 -0.47
C HIS A 686 19.82 -17.29 -0.66
N LEU A 687 19.92 -18.36 -1.45
CA LEU A 687 18.92 -19.44 -1.52
C LEU A 687 18.79 -20.25 -0.21
N THR A 688 19.70 -20.05 0.75
CA THR A 688 19.72 -20.74 2.06
C THR A 688 19.06 -19.97 3.20
N VAL A 689 18.14 -19.06 2.86
CA VAL A 689 17.59 -18.04 3.76
C VAL A 689 16.06 -18.11 3.73
N LEU A 690 15.44 -17.85 4.88
CA LEU A 690 13.99 -17.69 5.04
C LEU A 690 13.66 -16.22 5.25
N SER A 691 12.43 -15.81 4.97
CA SER A 691 11.92 -14.46 5.28
C SER A 691 12.03 -14.13 6.77
N TRP A 692 11.88 -12.84 7.11
CA TRP A 692 11.93 -12.34 8.49
C TRP A 692 10.88 -13.01 9.40
N ASP A 693 9.66 -13.22 8.90
CA ASP A 693 8.59 -13.95 9.60
C ASP A 693 8.84 -15.47 9.71
N GLN A 694 9.88 -15.97 9.02
CA GLN A 694 10.29 -17.37 8.90
C GLN A 694 9.27 -18.29 8.22
N THR A 695 8.21 -17.75 7.60
CA THR A 695 7.17 -18.54 6.94
C THR A 695 7.36 -18.67 5.42
N GLN A 696 8.10 -17.77 4.76
CA GLN A 696 8.41 -17.84 3.34
C GLN A 696 9.89 -18.24 3.09
N PRO A 697 10.25 -18.70 1.88
CA PRO A 697 11.61 -18.52 1.38
C PRO A 697 11.95 -17.02 1.38
N PHE A 698 13.22 -16.63 1.55
CA PHE A 698 13.62 -15.21 1.41
C PHE A 698 13.46 -14.65 -0.01
N MET A 699 12.97 -15.46 -0.96
CA MET A 699 12.61 -15.05 -2.32
C MET A 699 11.14 -14.62 -2.49
N ASN A 700 10.37 -14.45 -1.39
CA ASN A 700 9.02 -13.88 -1.46
C ASN A 700 8.71 -12.97 -0.25
N ASP A 701 9.33 -11.79 -0.23
CA ASP A 701 8.95 -10.67 0.63
C ASP A 701 8.92 -9.38 -0.20
N THR A 702 7.71 -8.87 -0.43
CA THR A 702 7.27 -7.53 -0.90
C THR A 702 7.96 -6.86 -2.12
N PHE A 703 9.01 -7.44 -2.71
CA PHE A 703 9.69 -6.95 -3.92
C PHE A 703 8.98 -7.38 -5.20
N ASP A 704 7.92 -6.65 -5.57
CA ASP A 704 7.22 -6.87 -6.84
C ASP A 704 7.93 -6.18 -8.02
N TRP A 705 9.14 -6.66 -8.36
CA TRP A 705 9.70 -6.70 -9.73
C TRP A 705 10.89 -7.71 -9.79
N PRO A 706 11.27 -8.22 -10.97
CA PRO A 706 11.23 -9.67 -11.19
C PRO A 706 12.51 -10.43 -10.85
N GLN A 707 12.29 -11.66 -10.41
CA GLN A 707 13.12 -12.85 -10.67
C GLN A 707 14.63 -12.67 -10.44
N TRP A 708 15.11 -13.09 -9.27
CA TRP A 708 16.54 -13.18 -8.99
C TRP A 708 17.29 -13.93 -10.09
N PRO A 709 18.49 -13.46 -10.51
CA PRO A 709 19.41 -14.22 -11.35
C PRO A 709 19.67 -15.66 -10.88
N ALA A 710 19.58 -15.92 -9.57
CA ALA A 710 19.69 -17.27 -9.00
C ALA A 710 18.62 -18.25 -9.50
N LEU A 711 17.41 -17.77 -9.85
CA LEU A 711 16.32 -18.57 -10.43
C LEU A 711 16.50 -18.84 -11.93
N ASP A 712 17.32 -18.02 -12.61
CA ASP A 712 17.77 -18.28 -13.99
C ASP A 712 18.92 -19.32 -14.05
N VAL A 713 19.54 -19.66 -12.92
CA VAL A 713 20.53 -20.75 -12.83
C VAL A 713 19.79 -22.09 -12.77
N SER A 714 20.17 -23.02 -13.63
CA SER A 714 19.58 -24.36 -13.60
C SER A 714 19.78 -25.06 -12.23
N ASP A 715 18.79 -25.83 -11.76
CA ASP A 715 18.85 -26.57 -10.48
C ASP A 715 20.14 -27.38 -10.31
N SER A 716 20.60 -27.97 -11.42
CA SER A 716 21.89 -28.66 -11.51
C SER A 716 23.08 -27.72 -11.27
N GLY A 717 23.12 -26.52 -11.85
CA GLY A 717 24.15 -25.53 -11.57
C GLY A 717 24.15 -25.05 -10.11
N VAL A 718 22.97 -24.86 -9.51
CA VAL A 718 22.82 -24.50 -8.09
C VAL A 718 23.41 -25.59 -7.19
N ILE A 719 22.95 -26.84 -7.33
CA ILE A 719 23.44 -27.93 -6.48
C ILE A 719 24.90 -28.31 -6.79
N GLU A 720 25.38 -28.14 -8.03
CA GLU A 720 26.80 -28.29 -8.39
C GLU A 720 27.68 -27.26 -7.66
N TYR A 721 27.25 -26.00 -7.59
CA TYR A 721 27.94 -24.94 -6.86
C TYR A 721 28.07 -25.28 -5.36
N TYR A 722 26.98 -25.66 -4.69
CA TYR A 722 26.99 -26.05 -3.27
C TYR A 722 27.79 -27.33 -3.00
N GLN A 723 27.67 -28.35 -3.85
CA GLN A 723 28.47 -29.57 -3.74
C GLN A 723 29.97 -29.32 -3.99
N SER A 724 30.33 -28.30 -4.79
CA SER A 724 31.74 -27.88 -4.96
C SER A 724 32.36 -27.42 -3.64
N MET A 725 31.60 -26.75 -2.76
CA MET A 725 32.04 -26.36 -1.41
C MET A 725 32.37 -27.58 -0.55
N VAL A 726 31.59 -28.66 -0.68
CA VAL A 726 31.76 -29.89 0.10
C VAL A 726 33.03 -30.63 -0.32
N VAL A 727 33.40 -30.62 -1.60
CA VAL A 727 34.58 -31.34 -2.11
C VAL A 727 35.85 -30.48 -2.22
N LEU A 728 35.72 -29.15 -2.16
CA LEU A 728 36.71 -28.14 -2.59
C LEU A 728 37.03 -28.26 -4.09
N GLY A 729 35.98 -28.18 -4.91
CA GLY A 729 35.99 -28.35 -6.37
C GLY A 729 36.09 -27.03 -7.16
N ASP A 730 35.72 -27.08 -8.44
CA ASP A 730 35.61 -25.90 -9.32
C ASP A 730 34.13 -25.47 -9.38
N PRO A 731 33.75 -24.31 -8.79
CA PRO A 731 32.35 -23.90 -8.60
C PRO A 731 31.63 -23.47 -9.89
N VAL A 732 32.27 -23.57 -11.08
CA VAL A 732 31.64 -23.22 -12.37
C VAL A 732 31.72 -24.34 -13.42
N GLY A 733 31.87 -25.61 -13.02
CA GLY A 733 31.66 -26.69 -13.98
C GLY A 733 32.00 -28.14 -13.63
N LEU A 734 32.44 -28.51 -12.42
CA LEU A 734 32.66 -29.92 -12.05
C LEU A 734 32.39 -30.19 -10.55
N ASN A 735 31.33 -30.94 -10.24
CA ASN A 735 30.96 -31.37 -8.89
C ASN A 735 31.50 -32.77 -8.51
N MET A 736 30.72 -33.55 -7.76
CA MET A 736 31.14 -34.80 -7.11
C MET A 736 31.45 -35.98 -8.05
N GLU A 737 31.28 -35.87 -9.37
CA GLU A 737 31.67 -36.91 -10.35
C GLU A 737 33.14 -37.38 -10.19
N PHE A 738 34.00 -36.56 -9.59
CA PHE A 738 35.42 -36.85 -9.36
C PHE A 738 35.73 -37.51 -8.01
N VAL A 739 34.75 -37.59 -7.10
CA VAL A 739 34.89 -38.33 -5.84
C VAL A 739 34.68 -39.82 -6.13
N ALA A 740 35.79 -40.57 -6.18
CA ALA A 740 35.74 -42.02 -6.22
C ALA A 740 35.17 -42.56 -4.90
N GLY A 741 33.86 -42.84 -4.88
CA GLY A 741 33.10 -43.24 -3.69
C GLY A 741 33.69 -44.43 -2.92
N PRO A 742 33.31 -44.59 -1.64
CA PRO A 742 34.02 -45.42 -0.67
C PRO A 742 34.26 -46.86 -1.15
N ALA A 743 35.54 -47.25 -1.13
CA ALA A 743 35.97 -48.57 -1.56
C ALA A 743 35.54 -49.68 -0.59
N ASP A 744 35.07 -50.80 -1.16
CA ASP A 744 34.56 -51.99 -0.48
C ASP A 744 33.41 -51.72 0.51
N SER A 745 32.17 -51.71 -0.01
CA SER A 745 30.96 -51.87 0.80
C SER A 745 31.11 -53.09 1.73
N PRO A 746 30.89 -52.96 3.05
CA PRO A 746 31.02 -54.09 3.97
C PRO A 746 30.00 -55.18 3.60
N VAL A 747 30.51 -56.37 3.28
CA VAL A 747 29.74 -57.46 2.67
C VAL A 747 28.50 -57.80 3.51
N SER A 748 27.32 -57.72 2.86
CA SER A 748 26.01 -58.06 3.41
C SER A 748 26.03 -59.32 4.30
N PRO A 749 25.71 -59.19 5.61
CA PRO A 749 25.46 -60.33 6.48
C PRO A 749 24.14 -60.98 6.08
N THR A 750 24.20 -62.25 5.66
CA THR A 750 23.04 -63.01 5.19
C THR A 750 21.90 -63.13 6.21
N GLU A 751 20.69 -62.92 5.71
CA GLU A 751 19.38 -63.33 6.26
C GLU A 751 19.38 -64.63 7.11
N PRO A 752 18.62 -64.65 8.22
CA PRO A 752 18.00 -65.84 8.78
C PRO A 752 16.47 -65.85 8.56
N GLU A 753 15.95 -66.97 8.03
CA GLU A 753 14.52 -67.14 7.65
C GLU A 753 13.50 -66.98 8.80
N VAL A 754 12.41 -66.25 8.53
CA VAL A 754 10.98 -66.63 8.72
C VAL A 754 10.57 -67.42 9.99
N THR A 755 9.63 -66.90 10.79
CA THR A 755 8.39 -67.64 11.17
C THR A 755 7.30 -66.82 11.90
N ASP A 756 6.14 -66.71 11.24
CA ASP A 756 4.78 -66.64 11.82
C ASP A 756 4.40 -67.94 12.60
N PRO A 757 3.22 -68.07 13.27
CA PRO A 757 2.12 -67.10 13.56
C PRO A 757 1.56 -67.19 15.03
N VAL A 758 0.46 -66.45 15.34
CA VAL A 758 -0.85 -66.96 15.88
C VAL A 758 -1.58 -66.02 16.89
N VAL A 759 -2.80 -65.65 16.47
CA VAL A 759 -3.94 -65.04 17.20
C VAL A 759 -4.38 -65.76 18.49
N ILE A 760 -4.68 -65.02 19.58
CA ILE A 760 -5.85 -65.29 20.47
C ILE A 760 -6.38 -63.99 21.12
N ASP A 761 -7.70 -63.93 21.32
CA ASP A 761 -8.55 -62.90 21.98
C ASP A 761 -9.73 -63.65 22.65
N PRO A 762 -10.60 -63.14 23.58
CA PRO A 762 -10.62 -61.92 24.43
C PRO A 762 -10.76 -62.22 25.95
N VAL A 763 -11.22 -61.26 26.79
CA VAL A 763 -12.36 -61.35 27.78
C VAL A 763 -12.29 -60.34 28.97
N VAL A 764 -13.24 -59.39 28.96
CA VAL A 764 -14.11 -58.86 30.05
C VAL A 764 -13.77 -59.12 31.54
N THR A 765 -13.74 -58.07 32.38
CA THR A 765 -14.63 -57.87 33.56
C THR A 765 -14.56 -56.46 34.19
N ASP A 766 -15.72 -55.88 34.45
CA ASP A 766 -15.99 -54.72 35.33
C ASP A 766 -16.30 -55.21 36.77
N PRO A 767 -16.12 -54.42 37.87
CA PRO A 767 -17.30 -53.78 38.45
C PRO A 767 -17.11 -52.45 39.25
N VAL A 768 -17.92 -51.46 38.90
CA VAL A 768 -18.65 -50.46 39.75
C VAL A 768 -18.39 -50.44 41.27
N VAL A 769 -18.10 -49.23 41.79
CA VAL A 769 -18.40 -48.74 43.16
C VAL A 769 -18.94 -47.30 43.05
N THR A 770 -19.84 -46.86 43.94
CA THR A 770 -20.56 -45.57 43.84
C THR A 770 -20.43 -44.67 45.09
N ASP A 771 -20.90 -43.42 44.93
CA ASP A 771 -21.23 -42.39 45.96
C ASP A 771 -20.05 -41.56 46.53
N PRO A 772 -20.27 -40.27 46.90
CA PRO A 772 -21.12 -39.27 46.22
C PRO A 772 -20.55 -37.83 46.18
N VAL A 773 -21.19 -37.00 45.34
CA VAL A 773 -21.09 -35.53 45.14
C VAL A 773 -20.58 -34.67 46.32
N VAL A 774 -19.59 -33.81 46.01
CA VAL A 774 -19.55 -32.39 46.43
C VAL A 774 -19.17 -31.55 45.19
N THR A 775 -19.75 -30.36 45.04
CA THR A 775 -19.57 -29.46 43.88
C THR A 775 -18.76 -28.22 44.27
N ASP A 776 -17.77 -27.88 43.44
CA ASP A 776 -17.28 -26.52 43.23
C ASP A 776 -17.38 -26.24 41.71
N PRO A 777 -17.65 -25.01 41.26
CA PRO A 777 -17.76 -24.70 39.84
C PRO A 777 -16.38 -24.74 39.17
N VAL A 778 -16.30 -25.44 38.05
CA VAL A 778 -15.19 -25.32 37.09
C VAL A 778 -15.58 -24.19 36.12
N PRO A 779 -14.66 -23.30 35.70
CA PRO A 779 -14.92 -22.42 34.56
C PRO A 779 -15.23 -23.27 33.33
N GLU A 780 -16.19 -22.89 32.52
CA GLU A 780 -16.41 -23.56 31.23
C GLU A 780 -15.27 -23.13 30.29
N GLU A 781 -14.52 -24.10 29.78
CA GLU A 781 -13.62 -23.88 28.64
C GLU A 781 -14.49 -23.58 27.40
N PRO A 782 -14.06 -22.69 26.49
CA PRO A 782 -14.81 -22.43 25.26
C PRO A 782 -14.96 -23.73 24.47
N THR A 783 -16.21 -24.16 24.26
CA THR A 783 -16.49 -25.36 23.48
C THR A 783 -16.36 -25.03 22.01
N ALA A 784 -15.27 -25.50 21.37
CA ALA A 784 -15.15 -25.50 19.92
C ALA A 784 -16.42 -26.09 19.27
N PRO A 785 -16.90 -25.52 18.15
CA PRO A 785 -18.21 -25.85 17.58
C PRO A 785 -18.31 -27.33 17.21
N VAL A 786 -19.27 -28.03 17.82
CA VAL A 786 -19.55 -29.43 17.48
C VAL A 786 -20.40 -29.44 16.21
N ALA A 787 -19.75 -29.66 15.07
CA ALA A 787 -20.37 -29.68 13.75
C ALA A 787 -21.70 -30.50 13.73
N PRO A 788 -22.77 -29.98 13.12
CA PRO A 788 -24.10 -30.57 13.20
C PRO A 788 -24.13 -31.98 12.60
N THR A 789 -24.87 -32.90 13.23
CA THR A 789 -24.83 -34.33 12.88
C THR A 789 -25.42 -34.70 11.50
N ASP A 790 -25.97 -33.72 10.78
CA ASP A 790 -26.28 -33.75 9.35
C ASP A 790 -26.49 -32.29 8.87
N PRO A 791 -25.56 -31.65 8.14
CA PRO A 791 -25.73 -30.29 7.65
C PRO A 791 -26.96 -30.11 6.75
N SER A 792 -27.39 -31.17 6.05
CA SER A 792 -28.60 -31.13 5.19
C SER A 792 -29.92 -31.16 5.98
N ALA A 793 -29.85 -31.12 7.32
CA ALA A 793 -30.99 -31.00 8.22
C ALA A 793 -31.07 -29.65 8.97
N LEU A 794 -30.19 -28.69 8.64
CA LEU A 794 -30.29 -27.31 9.12
C LEU A 794 -31.55 -26.62 8.56
N PRO A 795 -32.26 -25.76 9.33
CA PRO A 795 -33.43 -25.04 8.83
C PRO A 795 -33.13 -24.22 7.57
N ILE A 796 -32.02 -23.45 7.59
CA ILE A 796 -31.60 -22.57 6.50
C ILE A 796 -31.42 -23.31 5.17
N ALA A 797 -30.87 -24.53 5.21
CA ALA A 797 -30.53 -25.35 4.06
C ALA A 797 -31.74 -25.87 3.27
N SER A 798 -32.96 -25.51 3.68
CA SER A 798 -34.22 -25.89 3.05
C SER A 798 -35.19 -24.72 2.86
N HIS A 799 -34.75 -23.49 3.09
CA HIS A 799 -35.60 -22.30 3.12
C HIS A 799 -35.55 -21.48 1.81
N ASP A 800 -36.67 -20.84 1.47
CA ASP A 800 -36.87 -20.13 0.19
C ASP A 800 -36.32 -18.68 0.19
N LYS A 801 -35.82 -18.16 1.34
CA LYS A 801 -35.37 -16.76 1.50
C LYS A 801 -33.85 -16.62 1.41
N VAL A 802 -33.39 -15.51 0.84
CA VAL A 802 -32.00 -15.06 0.92
C VAL A 802 -31.73 -14.50 2.31
N LEU A 803 -30.87 -15.17 3.08
CA LEU A 803 -30.05 -14.52 4.11
C LEU A 803 -28.61 -14.47 3.59
N ALA A 804 -28.16 -13.26 3.27
CA ALA A 804 -26.84 -12.97 2.73
C ALA A 804 -26.02 -12.12 3.70
N ALA A 805 -24.70 -12.25 3.66
CA ALA A 805 -23.80 -11.31 4.35
C ALA A 805 -22.47 -11.17 3.60
N TYR A 806 -21.87 -9.99 3.68
CA TYR A 806 -20.56 -9.71 3.07
C TYR A 806 -19.41 -10.10 4.02
N PHE A 807 -18.42 -10.81 3.50
CA PHE A 807 -17.14 -11.09 4.15
C PHE A 807 -16.06 -10.16 3.56
N PRO A 808 -15.44 -9.27 4.37
CA PRO A 808 -14.34 -8.44 3.89
C PRO A 808 -13.05 -9.25 3.76
N GLU A 809 -12.40 -9.17 2.61
CA GLU A 809 -11.08 -9.79 2.34
C GLU A 809 -10.04 -9.41 3.41
N TRP A 810 -10.03 -8.13 3.80
CA TRP A 810 -9.17 -7.56 4.83
C TRP A 810 -9.60 -7.87 6.29
N GLY A 811 -10.67 -8.64 6.49
CA GLY A 811 -11.16 -9.05 7.83
C GLY A 811 -10.13 -9.85 8.64
N ILE A 812 -9.30 -10.61 7.94
CA ILE A 812 -8.24 -11.48 8.49
C ILE A 812 -7.02 -10.73 9.07
N TYR A 813 -7.00 -9.40 8.99
CA TYR A 813 -5.93 -8.53 9.47
C TYR A 813 -6.30 -7.90 10.82
N GLY A 814 -6.29 -6.56 10.95
CA GLY A 814 -6.57 -5.85 12.21
C GLY A 814 -7.99 -6.02 12.78
N ARG A 815 -8.89 -6.67 12.04
CA ARG A 815 -10.24 -7.07 12.48
C ARG A 815 -10.27 -8.46 13.14
N ASP A 816 -9.24 -9.28 12.91
CA ASP A 816 -9.08 -10.65 13.40
C ASP A 816 -10.34 -11.53 13.22
N TYR A 817 -10.91 -11.49 12.01
CA TYR A 817 -12.14 -12.20 11.64
C TYR A 817 -11.91 -13.08 10.41
N HIS A 818 -12.04 -14.40 10.59
CA HIS A 818 -11.63 -15.41 9.61
C HIS A 818 -12.85 -16.18 9.07
N LEU A 819 -12.65 -17.00 8.04
CA LEU A 819 -13.75 -17.83 7.49
C LEU A 819 -14.28 -18.87 8.51
N ALA A 820 -13.51 -19.16 9.56
CA ALA A 820 -13.92 -20.04 10.66
C ALA A 820 -15.02 -19.41 11.56
N ASP A 821 -15.10 -18.07 11.62
CA ASP A 821 -16.02 -17.31 12.46
C ASP A 821 -17.40 -17.10 11.81
N VAL A 822 -17.54 -17.43 10.53
CA VAL A 822 -18.76 -17.18 9.74
C VAL A 822 -19.92 -18.08 10.21
N PRO A 823 -21.10 -17.51 10.55
CA PRO A 823 -22.29 -18.26 10.96
C PRO A 823 -23.01 -18.92 9.76
N ALA A 824 -22.30 -19.79 9.04
CA ALA A 824 -22.75 -20.45 7.82
C ALA A 824 -23.94 -21.42 8.02
N ASP A 825 -24.29 -21.77 9.26
CA ASP A 825 -25.49 -22.51 9.60
C ASP A 825 -26.77 -21.65 9.69
N GLN A 826 -26.61 -20.31 9.62
CA GLN A 826 -27.69 -19.31 9.59
C GLN A 826 -27.75 -18.55 8.26
N LEU A 827 -26.71 -18.61 7.42
CA LEU A 827 -26.64 -17.98 6.10
C LEU A 827 -27.02 -18.92 4.95
N THR A 828 -27.60 -18.34 3.90
CA THR A 828 -27.77 -18.99 2.58
C THR A 828 -26.70 -18.56 1.58
N HIS A 829 -26.27 -17.30 1.68
CA HIS A 829 -25.34 -16.66 0.75
C HIS A 829 -24.20 -16.00 1.54
N LEU A 830 -22.97 -16.18 1.06
CA LEU A 830 -21.79 -15.47 1.54
C LEU A 830 -21.18 -14.72 0.37
N ILE A 831 -21.05 -13.40 0.48
CA ILE A 831 -20.56 -12.55 -0.60
C ILE A 831 -19.16 -12.05 -0.22
N TYR A 832 -18.16 -12.39 -1.01
CA TYR A 832 -16.77 -12.03 -0.73
C TYR A 832 -16.45 -10.64 -1.31
N ALA A 833 -15.97 -9.72 -0.48
CA ALA A 833 -15.68 -8.33 -0.83
C ALA A 833 -14.16 -8.06 -0.80
N PHE A 834 -13.49 -7.67 -1.89
CA PHE A 834 -13.97 -7.40 -3.25
C PHE A 834 -12.94 -7.86 -4.31
N ALA A 835 -13.41 -8.04 -5.54
CA ALA A 835 -12.58 -8.01 -6.74
C ALA A 835 -12.57 -6.60 -7.34
N ASP A 836 -11.45 -6.26 -7.99
CA ASP A 836 -11.23 -4.98 -8.67
C ASP A 836 -11.60 -5.06 -10.17
N LEU A 837 -11.79 -3.90 -10.80
CA LEU A 837 -12.08 -3.73 -12.24
C LEU A 837 -11.08 -2.74 -12.86
N THR A 838 -10.13 -3.24 -13.64
CA THR A 838 -9.07 -2.42 -14.26
C THR A 838 -9.59 -1.48 -15.36
N ALA A 839 -8.79 -0.45 -15.70
CA ALA A 839 -9.12 0.54 -16.74
C ALA A 839 -9.28 -0.09 -18.14
N GLU A 840 -8.56 -1.18 -18.37
CA GLU A 840 -8.65 -2.06 -19.55
C GLU A 840 -9.97 -2.86 -19.60
N GLY A 841 -10.66 -2.97 -18.47
CA GLY A 841 -11.93 -3.70 -18.32
C GLY A 841 -11.77 -5.16 -17.94
N GLU A 842 -10.77 -5.50 -17.13
CA GLU A 842 -10.50 -6.87 -16.66
C GLU A 842 -10.75 -6.99 -15.14
N MET A 843 -11.34 -8.10 -14.70
CA MET A 843 -11.60 -8.40 -13.28
C MET A 843 -10.35 -8.99 -12.61
N THR A 844 -9.91 -8.42 -11.48
CA THR A 844 -8.69 -8.82 -10.76
C THR A 844 -8.92 -9.08 -9.28
N LEU A 845 -7.98 -9.77 -8.62
CA LEU A 845 -7.93 -9.83 -7.15
C LEU A 845 -7.53 -8.45 -6.60
N PHE A 846 -8.04 -8.09 -5.43
CA PHE A 846 -7.63 -6.88 -4.71
C PHE A 846 -6.41 -7.16 -3.81
N ASP A 847 -6.46 -8.19 -2.96
CA ASP A 847 -5.33 -8.71 -2.19
C ASP A 847 -5.09 -10.20 -2.50
N SER A 848 -4.04 -10.52 -3.29
CA SER A 848 -3.73 -11.91 -3.66
C SER A 848 -3.32 -12.77 -2.47
N TYR A 849 -2.68 -12.16 -1.46
CA TYR A 849 -2.20 -12.87 -0.28
C TYR A 849 -3.38 -13.32 0.57
N ALA A 850 -4.30 -12.41 0.88
CA ALA A 850 -5.55 -12.71 1.57
C ALA A 850 -6.39 -13.72 0.78
N ALA A 851 -6.61 -13.49 -0.52
CA ALA A 851 -7.42 -14.35 -1.38
C ALA A 851 -6.88 -15.77 -1.48
N THR A 852 -5.57 -15.93 -1.75
CA THR A 852 -5.02 -17.18 -2.30
C THR A 852 -3.71 -17.70 -1.70
N GLU A 853 -3.01 -16.95 -0.84
CA GLU A 853 -1.65 -17.32 -0.40
C GLU A 853 -1.48 -17.48 1.11
N LYS A 854 -2.31 -16.85 1.96
CA LYS A 854 -2.20 -16.99 3.41
C LYS A 854 -2.40 -18.45 3.83
N ARG A 855 -1.46 -18.99 4.60
CA ARG A 855 -1.58 -20.30 5.27
C ARG A 855 -2.17 -20.05 6.65
N PHE A 856 -3.33 -20.62 6.96
CA PHE A 856 -4.01 -20.40 8.24
C PHE A 856 -3.44 -21.33 9.32
N SER A 857 -3.41 -20.87 10.57
CA SER A 857 -3.08 -21.74 11.71
C SER A 857 -4.21 -22.74 11.96
N ALA A 858 -3.97 -23.74 12.82
CA ALA A 858 -5.03 -24.68 13.20
C ALA A 858 -6.18 -23.98 13.96
N GLU A 859 -5.93 -22.84 14.59
CA GLU A 859 -6.93 -22.05 15.34
C GLU A 859 -7.80 -21.21 14.39
N ASP A 860 -7.17 -20.59 13.38
CA ASP A 860 -7.82 -19.71 12.40
C ASP A 860 -8.49 -20.46 11.23
N SER A 861 -8.14 -21.74 11.04
CA SER A 861 -8.62 -22.57 9.93
C SER A 861 -10.06 -23.06 10.13
N VAL A 862 -10.83 -23.12 9.04
CA VAL A 862 -12.22 -23.62 9.05
C VAL A 862 -12.35 -25.07 9.53
N THR A 863 -11.27 -25.87 9.41
CA THR A 863 -11.30 -27.32 9.73
C THR A 863 -10.66 -27.69 11.07
N GLY A 864 -9.91 -26.79 11.70
CA GLY A 864 -9.01 -27.14 12.81
C GLY A 864 -7.69 -27.80 12.38
N GLU A 865 -7.40 -27.87 11.08
CA GLU A 865 -6.10 -28.30 10.54
C GLU A 865 -5.35 -27.10 9.94
N ALA A 866 -4.13 -26.85 10.43
CA ALA A 866 -3.26 -25.81 9.89
C ALA A 866 -2.87 -26.09 8.43
N ASP A 867 -2.87 -25.04 7.59
CA ASP A 867 -2.37 -25.14 6.23
C ASP A 867 -0.86 -25.41 6.24
N LEU A 868 -0.42 -26.52 5.63
CA LEU A 868 1.01 -26.79 5.49
C LEU A 868 1.62 -26.05 4.30
N TRP A 869 2.86 -25.60 4.49
CA TRP A 869 3.73 -25.09 3.43
C TRP A 869 4.13 -26.17 2.42
N TYR A 870 4.18 -27.42 2.88
CA TYR A 870 4.48 -28.59 2.05
C TYR A 870 3.59 -29.77 2.50
N TYR A 871 2.85 -30.35 1.55
CA TYR A 871 2.10 -31.59 1.75
C TYR A 871 2.88 -32.77 1.13
N PRO A 872 3.12 -33.87 1.86
CA PRO A 872 3.89 -35.00 1.34
C PRO A 872 3.16 -35.70 0.18
N PRO A 873 3.86 -36.44 -0.72
CA PRO A 873 3.28 -36.93 -1.98
C PRO A 873 2.20 -38.03 -1.82
N GLU A 874 1.96 -38.48 -0.58
CA GLU A 874 0.87 -39.36 -0.18
C GLU A 874 -0.35 -38.63 0.43
N ASP A 875 -0.26 -37.34 0.75
CA ASP A 875 -1.39 -36.50 1.19
C ASP A 875 -2.16 -36.00 -0.05
N PRO A 876 -3.50 -36.08 -0.09
CA PRO A 876 -4.30 -35.57 -1.22
C PRO A 876 -4.06 -34.09 -1.59
N ARG A 877 -3.53 -33.29 -0.66
CA ARG A 877 -3.21 -31.86 -0.85
C ARG A 877 -1.84 -31.62 -1.49
N SER A 878 -1.08 -32.66 -1.87
CA SER A 878 0.23 -32.51 -2.54
C SER A 878 0.18 -31.85 -3.92
N GLU A 879 -1.01 -31.67 -4.51
CA GLU A 879 -1.24 -30.96 -5.78
C GLU A 879 -2.00 -29.62 -5.55
N GLN A 880 -2.12 -29.14 -4.30
CA GLN A 880 -2.79 -27.88 -3.96
C GLN A 880 -1.96 -26.67 -4.40
N THR A 881 -2.60 -25.72 -5.10
CA THR A 881 -1.97 -24.48 -5.61
C THR A 881 -2.66 -23.20 -5.16
N VAL A 882 -3.67 -23.32 -4.27
CA VAL A 882 -4.44 -22.20 -3.72
C VAL A 882 -4.60 -22.43 -2.23
N TRP A 883 -4.27 -21.42 -1.44
CA TRP A 883 -4.51 -21.32 0.00
C TRP A 883 -5.43 -20.10 0.23
N GLY A 884 -5.18 -19.28 1.23
CA GLY A 884 -5.93 -18.05 1.46
C GLY A 884 -7.41 -18.27 1.79
N ASN A 885 -8.15 -17.17 1.79
CA ASN A 885 -9.59 -17.13 1.98
C ASN A 885 -10.32 -18.05 0.99
N PHE A 886 -9.84 -18.21 -0.25
CA PHE A 886 -10.49 -19.04 -1.27
C PHE A 886 -10.41 -20.55 -0.95
N ASN A 887 -9.31 -21.02 -0.35
CA ASN A 887 -9.24 -22.38 0.18
C ASN A 887 -10.16 -22.54 1.41
N GLN A 888 -10.13 -21.59 2.34
CA GLN A 888 -10.98 -21.66 3.53
C GLN A 888 -12.48 -21.58 3.19
N LEU A 889 -12.89 -20.81 2.17
CA LEU A 889 -14.23 -20.81 1.58
C LEU A 889 -14.62 -22.19 1.00
N ALA A 890 -13.70 -22.87 0.32
CA ALA A 890 -13.96 -24.22 -0.21
C ALA A 890 -14.20 -25.22 0.94
N LEU A 891 -13.38 -25.16 2.00
CA LEU A 891 -13.54 -25.97 3.21
C LEU A 891 -14.84 -25.65 3.96
N LEU A 892 -15.26 -24.37 3.99
CA LEU A 892 -16.53 -23.94 4.57
C LEU A 892 -17.72 -24.53 3.81
N LYS A 893 -17.67 -24.56 2.47
CA LYS A 893 -18.68 -25.21 1.62
C LYS A 893 -18.69 -26.74 1.74
N GLU A 894 -17.59 -27.39 2.09
CA GLU A 894 -17.60 -28.83 2.41
C GLU A 894 -18.35 -29.12 3.72
N GLN A 895 -18.28 -28.21 4.71
CA GLN A 895 -19.06 -28.32 5.95
C GLN A 895 -20.52 -27.89 5.79
N TYR A 896 -20.78 -26.88 4.95
CA TYR A 896 -22.10 -26.30 4.71
C TYR A 896 -22.45 -26.31 3.21
N PRO A 897 -22.80 -27.48 2.61
CA PRO A 897 -23.02 -27.61 1.17
C PRO A 897 -24.30 -26.94 0.63
N HIS A 898 -25.02 -26.20 1.48
CA HIS A 898 -26.15 -25.34 1.10
C HIS A 898 -25.72 -23.89 0.84
N LEU A 899 -24.51 -23.50 1.23
CA LEU A 899 -24.02 -22.13 1.17
C LEU A 899 -23.61 -21.77 -0.27
N THR A 900 -24.37 -20.87 -0.89
CA THR A 900 -23.97 -20.18 -2.12
C THR A 900 -22.87 -19.18 -1.78
N VAL A 901 -21.78 -19.15 -2.55
CA VAL A 901 -20.69 -18.18 -2.36
C VAL A 901 -20.48 -17.37 -3.64
N SER A 902 -20.63 -16.05 -3.54
CA SER A 902 -20.42 -15.11 -4.65
C SER A 902 -19.18 -14.26 -4.41
N ILE A 903 -18.54 -13.81 -5.49
CA ILE A 903 -17.50 -12.78 -5.48
C ILE A 903 -18.16 -11.44 -5.84
N ALA A 904 -18.00 -10.40 -5.02
CA ALA A 904 -18.42 -9.04 -5.35
C ALA A 904 -17.31 -8.32 -6.14
N VAL A 905 -17.69 -7.61 -7.20
CA VAL A 905 -16.78 -6.72 -7.94
C VAL A 905 -17.20 -5.26 -7.72
N GLY A 906 -16.24 -4.39 -7.37
CA GLY A 906 -16.48 -2.98 -7.09
C GLY A 906 -16.58 -2.67 -5.59
N GLY A 907 -17.67 -2.05 -5.19
CA GLY A 907 -17.83 -1.33 -3.92
C GLY A 907 -17.36 0.12 -4.02
N TRP A 908 -17.58 0.90 -2.96
CA TRP A 908 -17.39 2.36 -2.92
C TRP A 908 -16.10 2.86 -3.57
N THR A 909 -14.96 2.25 -3.23
CA THR A 909 -13.61 2.69 -3.63
C THR A 909 -13.11 2.07 -4.93
N LEU A 910 -13.69 0.96 -5.41
CA LEU A 910 -13.29 0.25 -6.64
C LEU A 910 -14.34 0.39 -7.77
N SER A 911 -15.22 1.39 -7.64
CA SER A 911 -16.30 1.66 -8.61
C SER A 911 -15.90 2.61 -9.75
N ASP A 912 -14.64 3.04 -9.82
CA ASP A 912 -14.26 4.20 -10.61
C ASP A 912 -14.23 3.95 -12.13
N HIS A 913 -13.96 2.70 -12.55
CA HIS A 913 -13.84 2.30 -13.96
C HIS A 913 -15.12 1.74 -14.60
N PHE A 914 -16.21 1.51 -13.85
CA PHE A 914 -17.44 0.90 -14.43
C PHE A 914 -18.07 1.72 -15.57
N SER A 915 -18.20 3.05 -15.48
CA SER A 915 -18.82 3.85 -16.55
C SER A 915 -17.98 3.83 -17.82
N SER A 916 -16.66 4.02 -17.70
CA SER A 916 -15.74 4.02 -18.83
C SER A 916 -15.75 2.67 -19.56
N VAL A 917 -15.59 1.56 -18.83
CA VAL A 917 -15.58 0.19 -19.37
C VAL A 917 -16.93 -0.17 -19.99
N THR A 918 -18.03 0.02 -19.27
CA THR A 918 -19.37 -0.41 -19.74
C THR A 918 -19.91 0.44 -20.89
N SER A 919 -19.39 1.65 -21.12
CA SER A 919 -19.83 2.56 -22.19
C SER A 919 -19.71 2.00 -23.61
N THR A 920 -18.87 0.98 -23.83
CA THR A 920 -18.65 0.36 -25.14
C THR A 920 -18.96 -1.13 -25.13
N GLN A 921 -19.33 -1.69 -26.29
CA GLN A 921 -19.47 -3.15 -26.41
C GLN A 921 -18.12 -3.85 -26.16
N ALA A 922 -16.99 -3.26 -26.58
CA ALA A 922 -15.68 -3.87 -26.40
C ALA A 922 -15.30 -4.02 -24.92
N GLY A 923 -15.49 -2.97 -24.11
CA GLY A 923 -15.23 -3.04 -22.66
C GLY A 923 -16.18 -4.00 -21.93
N ARG A 924 -17.47 -4.05 -22.31
CA ARG A 924 -18.40 -5.08 -21.82
C ARG A 924 -18.00 -6.49 -22.24
N ASP A 925 -17.54 -6.67 -23.48
CA ASP A 925 -17.06 -7.96 -23.99
C ASP A 925 -15.86 -8.43 -23.14
N THR A 926 -14.83 -7.58 -22.93
CA THR A 926 -13.65 -7.85 -22.08
C THR A 926 -14.05 -8.18 -20.65
N PHE A 927 -14.83 -7.33 -19.99
CA PHE A 927 -15.20 -7.51 -18.58
C PHE A 927 -15.99 -8.80 -18.38
N SER A 928 -16.99 -9.05 -19.24
CA SER A 928 -17.77 -10.29 -19.17
C SER A 928 -17.01 -11.54 -19.62
N ASP A 929 -15.89 -11.43 -20.36
CA ASP A 929 -14.97 -12.56 -20.60
C ASP A 929 -14.03 -12.81 -19.40
N SER A 930 -13.45 -11.76 -18.79
CA SER A 930 -12.59 -11.90 -17.60
C SER A 930 -13.33 -12.47 -16.39
N ILE A 931 -14.61 -12.12 -16.19
CA ILE A 931 -15.49 -12.76 -15.19
C ILE A 931 -15.60 -14.28 -15.42
N VAL A 932 -15.71 -14.73 -16.68
CA VAL A 932 -15.76 -16.17 -17.00
C VAL A 932 -14.42 -16.85 -16.75
N GLU A 933 -13.29 -16.19 -17.04
CA GLU A 933 -11.95 -16.71 -16.74
C GLU A 933 -11.69 -16.80 -15.22
N PHE A 934 -12.10 -15.78 -14.47
CA PHE A 934 -12.04 -15.76 -13.00
C PHE A 934 -12.84 -16.91 -12.37
N LEU A 935 -14.12 -17.04 -12.73
CA LEU A 935 -15.01 -18.11 -12.21
C LEU A 935 -14.66 -19.52 -12.73
N THR A 936 -13.91 -19.62 -13.83
CA THR A 936 -13.33 -20.89 -14.32
C THR A 936 -12.08 -21.29 -13.54
N THR A 937 -11.31 -20.30 -13.07
CA THR A 937 -10.09 -20.48 -12.29
C THR A 937 -10.43 -20.76 -10.82
N TYR A 938 -11.18 -19.87 -10.18
CA TYR A 938 -11.57 -19.94 -8.78
C TYR A 938 -12.96 -20.57 -8.63
N GLN A 939 -13.06 -21.88 -8.89
CA GLN A 939 -14.33 -22.60 -8.96
C GLN A 939 -15.10 -22.71 -7.62
N VAL A 940 -14.56 -22.17 -6.52
CA VAL A 940 -15.26 -22.05 -5.22
C VAL A 940 -16.54 -21.22 -5.35
N PHE A 941 -16.55 -20.18 -6.18
CA PHE A 941 -17.69 -19.29 -6.37
C PHE A 941 -18.81 -19.92 -7.21
N ASP A 942 -20.07 -19.65 -6.85
CA ASP A 942 -21.31 -20.02 -7.55
C ASP A 942 -21.97 -18.80 -8.23
N GLY A 943 -21.43 -17.61 -8.08
CA GLY A 943 -22.05 -16.40 -8.62
C GLY A 943 -21.12 -15.19 -8.58
N ILE A 944 -21.62 -14.09 -9.12
CA ILE A 944 -20.99 -12.77 -9.06
C ILE A 944 -22.01 -11.78 -8.49
N ASP A 945 -21.57 -10.94 -7.58
CA ASP A 945 -22.28 -9.76 -7.12
C ASP A 945 -21.67 -8.54 -7.79
N PHE A 946 -22.49 -7.62 -8.30
CA PHE A 946 -21.99 -6.35 -8.85
C PHE A 946 -22.35 -5.20 -7.92
N ASP A 947 -21.32 -4.50 -7.45
CA ASP A 947 -21.45 -3.33 -6.60
C ASP A 947 -20.84 -2.10 -7.29
N TRP A 948 -21.64 -1.46 -8.13
CA TRP A 948 -21.25 -0.22 -8.82
C TRP A 948 -21.88 0.97 -8.10
N GLU A 949 -21.03 1.79 -7.48
CA GLU A 949 -21.39 2.98 -6.72
C GLU A 949 -21.00 4.29 -7.43
N TYR A 950 -21.87 4.96 -8.21
CA TYR A 950 -23.18 4.52 -8.73
C TYR A 950 -23.31 4.87 -10.21
N PRO A 951 -24.12 4.12 -11.00
CA PRO A 951 -24.60 4.55 -12.32
C PRO A 951 -25.21 5.96 -12.27
N GLY A 952 -24.68 6.88 -13.07
CA GLY A 952 -25.11 8.29 -13.08
C GLY A 952 -24.48 9.17 -11.98
N GLY A 953 -23.63 8.60 -11.13
CA GLY A 953 -22.76 9.29 -10.18
C GLY A 953 -23.33 9.51 -8.77
N GLY A 954 -22.52 10.15 -7.94
CA GLY A 954 -22.81 10.38 -6.52
C GLY A 954 -22.32 9.25 -5.60
N GLY A 955 -21.37 8.43 -6.06
CA GLY A 955 -20.44 7.68 -5.21
C GLY A 955 -19.14 8.48 -4.98
N GLU A 956 -18.00 7.80 -4.81
CA GLU A 956 -16.70 8.41 -4.50
C GLU A 956 -16.22 9.46 -5.53
N ALA A 957 -15.45 10.45 -5.05
CA ALA A 957 -15.01 11.66 -5.74
C ALA A 957 -13.84 11.44 -6.72
N GLY A 958 -14.02 10.49 -7.63
CA GLY A 958 -13.13 10.21 -8.76
C GLY A 958 -13.81 9.39 -9.86
N ASN A 959 -14.89 8.68 -9.51
CA ASN A 959 -15.52 7.67 -10.35
C ASN A 959 -15.97 8.22 -11.70
N SER A 960 -15.75 7.44 -12.76
CA SER A 960 -16.28 7.76 -14.09
C SER A 960 -17.80 7.67 -14.10
N VAL A 961 -18.46 8.63 -14.77
CA VAL A 961 -19.92 8.81 -14.74
C VAL A 961 -20.47 9.22 -16.10
N SER A 962 -21.60 8.64 -16.49
CA SER A 962 -22.37 9.01 -17.69
C SER A 962 -23.89 8.98 -17.43
N PRO A 963 -24.68 9.90 -18.01
CA PRO A 963 -26.15 9.79 -17.99
C PRO A 963 -26.70 8.56 -18.73
N ASP A 964 -25.86 7.83 -19.48
CA ASP A 964 -26.20 6.56 -20.14
C ASP A 964 -25.84 5.32 -19.28
N ASP A 965 -25.29 5.47 -18.07
CA ASP A 965 -24.73 4.37 -17.26
C ASP A 965 -25.72 3.22 -17.02
N GLY A 966 -26.92 3.47 -16.49
CA GLY A 966 -27.90 2.41 -16.26
C GLY A 966 -28.35 1.69 -17.54
N ALA A 967 -28.25 2.35 -18.71
CA ALA A 967 -28.51 1.70 -20.00
C ALA A 967 -27.34 0.80 -20.42
N ASN A 968 -26.09 1.20 -20.15
CA ASN A 968 -24.89 0.40 -20.38
C ASN A 968 -24.78 -0.78 -19.39
N TYR A 969 -25.17 -0.57 -18.13
CA TYR A 969 -25.16 -1.59 -17.09
C TYR A 969 -26.16 -2.72 -17.39
N ALA A 970 -27.38 -2.36 -17.83
CA ALA A 970 -28.35 -3.34 -18.31
C ALA A 970 -27.90 -4.13 -19.55
N LEU A 971 -27.00 -3.58 -20.37
CA LEU A 971 -26.34 -4.33 -21.43
C LEU A 971 -25.24 -5.25 -20.88
N LEU A 972 -24.43 -4.79 -19.92
CA LEU A 972 -23.40 -5.62 -19.26
C LEU A 972 -24.04 -6.85 -18.61
N LEU A 973 -25.05 -6.68 -17.76
CA LEU A 973 -25.65 -7.83 -17.06
C LEU A 973 -26.36 -8.79 -18.02
N ALA A 974 -26.88 -8.31 -19.17
CA ALA A 974 -27.41 -9.19 -20.21
C ALA A 974 -26.30 -9.99 -20.94
N ASP A 975 -25.15 -9.36 -21.21
CA ASP A 975 -23.98 -10.02 -21.81
C ASP A 975 -23.36 -11.04 -20.82
N VAL A 976 -23.24 -10.68 -19.52
CA VAL A 976 -22.75 -11.56 -18.43
C VAL A 976 -23.69 -12.74 -18.20
N ARG A 977 -25.01 -12.52 -18.02
CA ARG A 977 -26.01 -13.58 -17.82
C ARG A 977 -25.97 -14.63 -18.92
N ALA A 978 -25.79 -14.19 -20.18
CA ALA A 978 -25.65 -15.10 -21.32
C ALA A 978 -24.37 -15.95 -21.29
N LYS A 979 -23.24 -15.38 -20.83
CA LYS A 979 -21.97 -16.11 -20.67
C LYS A 979 -21.99 -17.06 -19.47
N LEU A 980 -22.58 -16.66 -18.34
CA LEU A 980 -22.74 -17.51 -17.15
C LEU A 980 -23.70 -18.68 -17.39
N ASP A 981 -24.75 -18.51 -18.19
CA ASP A 981 -25.62 -19.59 -18.66
C ASP A 981 -24.84 -20.62 -19.52
N GLU A 982 -23.91 -20.17 -20.35
CA GLU A 982 -23.04 -21.05 -21.14
C GLU A 982 -21.99 -21.76 -20.24
N LEU A 983 -21.32 -21.05 -19.33
CA LEU A 983 -20.37 -21.63 -18.37
C LEU A 983 -21.03 -22.68 -17.48
N GLY A 984 -22.19 -22.35 -16.88
CA GLY A 984 -23.00 -23.28 -16.10
C GLY A 984 -23.42 -24.51 -16.91
N SER A 985 -23.84 -24.32 -18.17
CA SER A 985 -24.17 -25.41 -19.09
C SER A 985 -22.97 -26.32 -19.44
N GLN A 986 -21.74 -25.80 -19.40
CA GLN A 986 -20.51 -26.57 -19.63
C GLN A 986 -20.08 -27.36 -18.38
N LEU A 987 -20.13 -26.73 -17.20
CA LEU A 987 -19.68 -27.32 -15.93
C LEU A 987 -20.76 -28.16 -15.23
N GLY A 988 -22.03 -28.00 -15.61
CA GLY A 988 -23.17 -28.65 -14.94
C GLY A 988 -23.64 -27.92 -13.68
N ARG A 989 -23.37 -26.62 -13.59
CA ARG A 989 -23.75 -25.72 -12.48
C ARG A 989 -24.83 -24.73 -12.94
N THR A 990 -25.49 -24.08 -12.00
CA THR A 990 -26.10 -22.76 -12.21
C THR A 990 -25.14 -21.73 -11.64
N TYR A 991 -25.07 -20.55 -12.26
CA TYR A 991 -24.37 -19.39 -11.71
C TYR A 991 -25.37 -18.26 -11.48
N GLU A 992 -25.27 -17.56 -10.36
CA GLU A 992 -26.17 -16.46 -9.99
C GLU A 992 -25.54 -15.09 -10.25
N ILE A 993 -26.38 -14.09 -10.49
CA ILE A 993 -26.01 -12.66 -10.55
C ILE A 993 -26.83 -11.91 -9.49
N SER A 994 -26.16 -11.46 -8.45
CA SER A 994 -26.73 -10.47 -7.51
C SER A 994 -26.18 -9.07 -7.80
N VAL A 995 -26.86 -8.05 -7.27
CA VAL A 995 -26.47 -6.65 -7.46
C VAL A 995 -26.68 -5.89 -6.16
N ALA A 996 -25.58 -5.40 -5.56
CA ALA A 996 -25.64 -4.32 -4.59
C ALA A 996 -26.17 -3.05 -5.28
N SER A 997 -27.18 -2.43 -4.67
CA SER A 997 -28.05 -1.50 -5.38
C SER A 997 -28.59 -0.39 -4.47
N PRO A 998 -28.72 0.85 -4.97
CA PRO A 998 -28.93 2.00 -4.11
C PRO A 998 -30.39 2.15 -3.65
N ALA A 999 -30.57 2.58 -2.40
CA ALA A 999 -31.88 2.91 -1.84
C ALA A 999 -32.31 4.38 -2.05
N GLY A 1000 -31.36 5.31 -2.25
CA GLY A 1000 -31.66 6.73 -2.46
C GLY A 1000 -32.37 7.01 -3.80
N LEU A 1001 -33.50 7.71 -3.77
CA LEU A 1001 -34.34 7.95 -4.96
C LEU A 1001 -33.62 8.63 -6.14
N ASP A 1002 -32.66 9.51 -5.87
CA ASP A 1002 -31.84 10.18 -6.89
C ASP A 1002 -30.86 9.22 -7.60
N LYS A 1003 -30.37 8.20 -6.89
CA LYS A 1003 -29.52 7.13 -7.45
C LYS A 1003 -30.36 6.13 -8.24
N ILE A 1004 -31.48 5.66 -7.66
CA ILE A 1004 -32.44 4.75 -8.29
C ILE A 1004 -32.91 5.27 -9.66
N ALA A 1005 -33.12 6.58 -9.78
CA ALA A 1005 -33.54 7.23 -11.02
C ALA A 1005 -32.57 7.01 -12.21
N ASN A 1006 -31.29 6.76 -11.95
CA ASN A 1006 -30.25 6.51 -12.97
C ASN A 1006 -29.94 5.01 -13.15
N PHE A 1007 -30.29 4.17 -12.18
CA PHE A 1007 -29.88 2.75 -12.11
C PHE A 1007 -30.54 1.84 -13.16
N ASN A 1008 -31.69 2.23 -13.73
CA ASN A 1008 -32.42 1.48 -14.78
C ASN A 1008 -32.84 0.05 -14.35
N LEU A 1009 -33.44 -0.08 -13.15
CA LEU A 1009 -33.94 -1.34 -12.58
C LEU A 1009 -34.75 -2.22 -13.56
N ALA A 1010 -35.65 -1.63 -14.35
CA ALA A 1010 -36.47 -2.35 -15.32
C ALA A 1010 -35.68 -2.95 -16.52
N GLY A 1011 -34.44 -2.49 -16.73
CA GLY A 1011 -33.48 -3.08 -17.68
C GLY A 1011 -32.57 -4.14 -17.04
N LEU A 1012 -32.24 -4.00 -15.75
CA LEU A 1012 -31.38 -4.92 -14.99
C LEU A 1012 -32.13 -6.20 -14.56
N ALA A 1013 -33.34 -6.06 -14.02
CA ALA A 1013 -34.10 -7.15 -13.38
C ALA A 1013 -34.34 -8.43 -14.20
N PRO A 1014 -34.36 -8.43 -15.56
CA PRO A 1014 -34.42 -9.66 -16.36
C PRO A 1014 -33.12 -10.50 -16.37
N SER A 1015 -32.00 -9.95 -15.90
CA SER A 1015 -30.67 -10.57 -15.89
C SER A 1015 -30.12 -10.84 -14.47
N VAL A 1016 -30.78 -10.28 -13.45
CA VAL A 1016 -30.38 -10.31 -12.04
C VAL A 1016 -31.27 -11.29 -11.29
N ASP A 1017 -30.68 -12.17 -10.51
CA ASP A 1017 -31.40 -13.16 -9.69
C ASP A 1017 -32.00 -12.46 -8.45
N PHE A 1018 -31.23 -11.61 -7.74
CA PHE A 1018 -31.75 -10.68 -6.71
C PHE A 1018 -30.93 -9.39 -6.55
N PHE A 1019 -31.59 -8.33 -6.10
CA PHE A 1019 -30.99 -7.05 -5.74
C PHE A 1019 -30.79 -6.96 -4.23
N ASN A 1020 -29.54 -6.83 -3.81
CA ASN A 1020 -29.16 -6.43 -2.45
C ASN A 1020 -29.39 -4.90 -2.37
N VAL A 1021 -30.51 -4.47 -1.79
CA VAL A 1021 -30.83 -3.03 -1.70
C VAL A 1021 -30.15 -2.46 -0.46
N MET A 1022 -29.19 -1.57 -0.66
CA MET A 1022 -28.37 -0.96 0.40
C MET A 1022 -29.19 0.08 1.16
N THR A 1023 -30.08 -0.39 2.02
CA THR A 1023 -30.97 0.41 2.87
C THR A 1023 -30.30 0.82 4.19
N TYR A 1024 -29.09 1.34 4.06
CA TYR A 1024 -28.26 1.95 5.10
C TYR A 1024 -27.54 3.16 4.49
N ASP A 1025 -26.63 3.79 5.25
CA ASP A 1025 -25.90 4.99 4.82
C ASP A 1025 -26.78 6.17 4.36
N PHE A 1026 -27.99 6.27 4.90
CA PHE A 1026 -28.90 7.39 4.63
C PHE A 1026 -28.39 8.71 5.21
N HIS A 1027 -27.72 8.64 6.37
CA HIS A 1027 -27.16 9.78 7.08
C HIS A 1027 -25.82 9.39 7.69
N GLY A 1028 -24.86 10.31 7.67
CA GLY A 1028 -23.51 10.08 8.17
C GLY A 1028 -22.73 11.37 8.40
N THR A 1029 -21.44 11.23 8.73
CA THR A 1029 -20.56 12.35 9.12
C THR A 1029 -20.18 13.29 7.98
N TRP A 1030 -20.68 13.06 6.77
CA TRP A 1030 -20.75 14.03 5.68
C TRP A 1030 -21.82 15.13 5.91
N GLU A 1031 -22.67 15.01 6.94
CA GLU A 1031 -23.66 15.99 7.37
C GLU A 1031 -23.35 16.56 8.77
N ASP A 1032 -23.48 17.89 8.92
CA ASP A 1032 -23.36 18.62 10.20
C ASP A 1032 -24.58 18.41 11.14
N THR A 1033 -25.38 17.37 10.95
CA THR A 1033 -26.65 17.13 11.67
C THR A 1033 -26.89 15.62 11.83
N THR A 1034 -27.44 15.21 12.97
CA THR A 1034 -27.66 13.80 13.29
C THR A 1034 -28.89 13.22 12.58
N GLY A 1035 -28.75 11.99 12.07
CA GLY A 1035 -29.81 11.29 11.34
C GLY A 1035 -29.76 9.77 11.50
N HIS A 1036 -30.84 9.10 11.11
CA HIS A 1036 -30.96 7.64 11.20
C HIS A 1036 -30.37 6.98 9.95
N GLN A 1037 -29.20 6.34 10.04
CA GLN A 1037 -28.53 5.76 8.87
C GLN A 1037 -29.34 4.69 8.12
N ALA A 1038 -30.31 4.04 8.80
CA ALA A 1038 -31.14 2.97 8.26
C ALA A 1038 -32.61 3.13 8.70
N ALA A 1039 -33.15 4.35 8.58
CA ALA A 1039 -34.55 4.69 8.84
C ALA A 1039 -35.52 3.74 8.11
N PHE A 1040 -36.58 3.28 8.78
CA PHE A 1040 -37.58 2.46 8.09
C PHE A 1040 -38.54 3.30 7.24
N THR A 1041 -38.97 4.46 7.72
CA THR A 1041 -39.88 5.35 7.00
C THR A 1041 -39.68 6.80 7.44
N GLY A 1042 -40.17 7.76 6.64
CA GLY A 1042 -40.43 9.13 7.10
C GLY A 1042 -39.28 10.13 6.96
N ASP A 1043 -38.19 9.80 6.26
CA ASP A 1043 -37.16 10.80 5.96
C ASP A 1043 -37.74 11.90 5.04
N PRO A 1044 -37.51 13.20 5.32
CA PRO A 1044 -37.98 14.30 4.48
C PRO A 1044 -37.46 14.30 3.02
N ASN A 1045 -36.41 13.55 2.68
CA ASN A 1045 -35.81 13.48 1.34
C ASN A 1045 -36.15 12.18 0.57
N GLY A 1046 -36.64 11.14 1.25
CA GLY A 1046 -36.92 9.80 0.70
C GLY A 1046 -35.75 8.80 0.82
N TYR A 1047 -34.80 9.04 1.72
CA TYR A 1047 -33.78 8.09 2.17
C TYR A 1047 -34.32 7.27 3.35
N ASP A 1048 -35.27 6.37 3.05
CA ASP A 1048 -35.82 5.40 4.01
C ASP A 1048 -36.20 4.06 3.31
N ILE A 1049 -36.28 2.97 4.10
CA ILE A 1049 -36.55 1.61 3.59
C ILE A 1049 -37.88 1.53 2.82
N GLU A 1050 -38.96 2.06 3.38
CA GLU A 1050 -40.30 2.00 2.79
C GLU A 1050 -40.30 2.66 1.41
N THR A 1051 -39.73 3.86 1.31
CA THR A 1051 -39.61 4.64 0.07
C THR A 1051 -38.74 3.92 -0.97
N ALA A 1052 -37.59 3.37 -0.56
CA ALA A 1052 -36.69 2.62 -1.43
C ALA A 1052 -37.38 1.37 -2.02
N VAL A 1053 -37.95 0.52 -1.17
CA VAL A 1053 -38.61 -0.74 -1.60
C VAL A 1053 -39.81 -0.45 -2.52
N TYR A 1054 -40.64 0.56 -2.20
CA TYR A 1054 -41.74 0.93 -3.10
C TYR A 1054 -41.25 1.46 -4.46
N ALA A 1055 -40.10 2.12 -4.54
CA ALA A 1055 -39.53 2.54 -5.82
C ALA A 1055 -39.11 1.35 -6.72
N TYR A 1056 -38.59 0.27 -6.14
CA TYR A 1056 -38.27 -0.97 -6.86
C TYR A 1056 -39.54 -1.68 -7.36
N LEU A 1057 -40.57 -1.76 -6.52
CA LEU A 1057 -41.87 -2.35 -6.87
C LEU A 1057 -42.60 -1.55 -7.97
N ASP A 1058 -42.59 -0.22 -7.91
CA ASP A 1058 -43.18 0.65 -8.96
C ASP A 1058 -42.35 0.64 -10.26
N ALA A 1059 -41.03 0.38 -10.18
CA ALA A 1059 -40.19 0.11 -11.35
C ALA A 1059 -40.47 -1.27 -11.99
N GLY A 1060 -41.15 -2.17 -11.28
CA GLY A 1060 -41.57 -3.49 -11.77
C GLY A 1060 -40.59 -4.62 -11.47
N VAL A 1061 -39.68 -4.44 -10.51
CA VAL A 1061 -38.91 -5.55 -9.91
C VAL A 1061 -39.88 -6.48 -9.17
N ALA A 1062 -39.69 -7.79 -9.26
CA ALA A 1062 -40.54 -8.72 -8.52
C ALA A 1062 -40.18 -8.69 -7.01
N PRO A 1063 -41.16 -8.78 -6.08
CA PRO A 1063 -40.87 -8.78 -4.64
C PRO A 1063 -39.80 -9.81 -4.25
N GLU A 1064 -39.88 -11.02 -4.80
CA GLU A 1064 -38.92 -12.10 -4.58
C GLU A 1064 -37.47 -11.80 -5.03
N GLN A 1065 -37.25 -10.76 -5.85
CA GLN A 1065 -35.93 -10.29 -6.27
C GLN A 1065 -35.40 -9.13 -5.41
N ILE A 1066 -36.10 -8.70 -4.36
CA ILE A 1066 -35.69 -7.59 -3.49
C ILE A 1066 -35.18 -8.16 -2.16
N VAL A 1067 -33.91 -7.92 -1.83
CA VAL A 1067 -33.26 -8.34 -0.59
C VAL A 1067 -32.87 -7.09 0.20
N LEU A 1068 -33.31 -7.00 1.46
CA LEU A 1068 -33.21 -5.80 2.28
C LEU A 1068 -31.85 -5.74 3.01
N GLY A 1069 -31.03 -4.74 2.70
CA GLY A 1069 -29.73 -4.52 3.35
C GLY A 1069 -29.84 -3.92 4.75
N ALA A 1070 -29.04 -4.43 5.68
CA ALA A 1070 -28.92 -3.91 7.04
C ALA A 1070 -27.45 -3.70 7.45
N PRO A 1071 -27.13 -2.62 8.19
CA PRO A 1071 -25.78 -2.35 8.64
C PRO A 1071 -25.46 -3.16 9.91
N LEU A 1072 -24.27 -3.75 9.96
CA LEU A 1072 -23.67 -4.35 11.16
C LEU A 1072 -22.73 -3.36 11.88
N TYR A 1073 -22.82 -2.08 11.55
CA TYR A 1073 -21.97 -0.99 12.03
C TYR A 1073 -22.84 0.24 12.31
N THR A 1074 -22.23 1.33 12.76
CA THR A 1074 -22.92 2.57 13.14
C THR A 1074 -22.43 3.77 12.37
N ARG A 1075 -23.26 4.83 12.31
CA ARG A 1075 -22.78 6.18 11.96
C ARG A 1075 -23.03 7.13 13.12
N ALA A 1076 -21.98 7.86 13.50
CA ALA A 1076 -21.90 8.52 14.80
C ALA A 1076 -21.21 9.91 14.75
N TRP A 1077 -21.74 10.85 15.52
CA TRP A 1077 -21.36 12.28 15.52
C TRP A 1077 -20.99 12.76 16.92
N SER A 1078 -20.07 13.73 17.03
CA SER A 1078 -19.62 14.31 18.31
C SER A 1078 -19.94 15.79 18.50
N GLY A 1079 -20.03 16.21 19.77
CA GLY A 1079 -20.47 17.54 20.18
C GLY A 1079 -21.96 17.77 19.98
N VAL A 1080 -22.75 16.69 19.97
CA VAL A 1080 -24.21 16.70 19.81
C VAL A 1080 -24.86 16.98 21.16
N ALA A 1081 -25.54 18.12 21.28
CA ALA A 1081 -26.26 18.49 22.49
C ALA A 1081 -27.64 17.78 22.57
N ASP A 1082 -28.06 17.40 23.78
CA ASP A 1082 -29.40 16.87 24.02
C ASP A 1082 -30.49 17.93 23.77
N GLY A 1083 -31.24 17.77 22.67
CA GLY A 1083 -32.45 18.54 22.35
C GLY A 1083 -33.64 18.25 23.28
N GLY A 1084 -33.58 17.15 24.05
CA GLY A 1084 -34.64 16.61 24.91
C GLY A 1084 -35.16 15.23 24.49
N ASP A 1085 -34.53 14.62 23.49
CA ASP A 1085 -34.81 13.32 22.87
C ASP A 1085 -33.52 12.55 22.54
N GLY A 1086 -32.38 12.89 23.15
CA GLY A 1086 -31.12 12.19 22.90
C GLY A 1086 -30.38 12.65 21.63
N GLY A 1087 -30.62 13.90 21.19
CA GLY A 1087 -29.77 14.55 20.17
C GLY A 1087 -30.08 14.12 18.73
N TYR A 1088 -31.34 13.86 18.40
CA TYR A 1088 -31.81 13.60 17.03
C TYR A 1088 -32.25 14.91 16.33
N ASP A 1089 -32.00 15.05 15.01
CA ASP A 1089 -32.21 16.32 14.24
C ASP A 1089 -31.47 17.53 14.90
N GLU A 1090 -30.35 17.26 15.56
CA GLU A 1090 -29.53 18.26 16.26
C GLU A 1090 -28.16 18.44 15.60
N ALA A 1091 -27.58 19.63 15.78
CA ALA A 1091 -26.34 20.00 15.12
C ALA A 1091 -25.12 19.29 15.72
N ALA A 1092 -24.31 18.68 14.86
CA ALA A 1092 -23.03 18.06 15.22
C ALA A 1092 -21.86 19.07 15.13
N SER A 1093 -20.70 18.68 15.67
CA SER A 1093 -19.44 19.43 15.55
C SER A 1093 -18.33 18.67 14.82
N GLY A 1094 -18.53 17.38 14.55
CA GLY A 1094 -17.63 16.50 13.83
C GLY A 1094 -18.06 15.04 13.94
N ALA A 1095 -17.23 14.13 13.44
CA ALA A 1095 -17.39 12.69 13.64
C ALA A 1095 -17.19 12.30 15.11
N ALA A 1096 -17.84 11.23 15.55
CA ALA A 1096 -17.47 10.55 16.80
C ALA A 1096 -16.08 9.88 16.67
N PRO A 1097 -15.50 9.35 17.75
CA PRO A 1097 -14.59 8.22 17.64
C PRO A 1097 -15.24 7.05 16.88
N GLY A 1098 -14.48 6.02 16.57
CA GLY A 1098 -14.96 4.78 15.97
C GLY A 1098 -14.03 3.62 16.29
N THR A 1099 -14.30 2.44 15.75
CA THR A 1099 -13.41 1.28 15.91
C THR A 1099 -12.22 1.38 14.96
N PHE A 1100 -12.48 1.53 13.66
CA PHE A 1100 -11.44 1.64 12.62
C PHE A 1100 -11.46 2.99 11.86
N GLU A 1101 -12.61 3.69 11.86
CA GLU A 1101 -12.80 4.96 11.14
C GLU A 1101 -13.55 5.96 12.04
N ALA A 1102 -13.15 7.23 12.03
CA ALA A 1102 -13.82 8.25 12.85
C ALA A 1102 -15.28 8.45 12.40
N GLY A 1103 -16.23 8.22 13.32
CA GLY A 1103 -17.66 8.28 13.06
C GLY A 1103 -18.31 6.94 12.73
N ASN A 1104 -17.55 5.84 12.80
CA ASN A 1104 -18.04 4.48 12.54
C ASN A 1104 -17.53 3.48 13.61
N TYR A 1105 -18.44 2.95 14.43
CA TYR A 1105 -18.17 1.82 15.33
C TYR A 1105 -18.76 0.53 14.76
N ASP A 1106 -17.99 -0.57 14.82
CA ASP A 1106 -18.49 -1.93 14.70
C ASP A 1106 -19.64 -2.15 15.73
N TYR A 1107 -20.73 -2.83 15.34
CA TYR A 1107 -21.87 -3.08 16.22
C TYR A 1107 -21.47 -3.77 17.53
N LYS A 1108 -20.64 -4.83 17.43
CA LYS A 1108 -20.11 -5.60 18.56
C LYS A 1108 -19.42 -4.73 19.63
N ASP A 1109 -18.70 -3.68 19.23
CA ASP A 1109 -17.91 -2.85 20.13
C ASP A 1109 -18.77 -1.83 20.87
N LEU A 1110 -19.73 -1.22 20.17
CA LEU A 1110 -20.67 -0.31 20.81
C LEU A 1110 -21.62 -1.09 21.75
N LEU A 1111 -22.07 -2.28 21.33
CA LEU A 1111 -22.77 -3.24 22.20
C LEU A 1111 -21.94 -3.62 23.44
N SER A 1112 -20.63 -3.84 23.29
CA SER A 1112 -19.72 -4.11 24.40
C SER A 1112 -19.64 -2.93 25.38
N GLN A 1113 -19.58 -1.69 24.89
CA GLN A 1113 -19.62 -0.48 25.71
C GLN A 1113 -20.95 -0.32 26.48
N ILE A 1114 -22.10 -0.61 25.84
CA ILE A 1114 -23.42 -0.59 26.48
C ILE A 1114 -23.47 -1.61 27.62
N ASN A 1115 -23.05 -2.86 27.34
CA ASN A 1115 -23.02 -3.95 28.32
C ASN A 1115 -22.00 -3.72 29.45
N ALA A 1116 -20.93 -2.96 29.20
CA ALA A 1116 -19.99 -2.47 30.23
C ALA A 1116 -20.57 -1.31 31.08
N GLY A 1117 -21.68 -0.70 30.66
CA GLY A 1117 -22.36 0.40 31.36
C GLY A 1117 -21.74 1.77 31.10
N ALA A 1118 -21.17 2.00 29.92
CA ALA A 1118 -20.37 3.21 29.58
C ALA A 1118 -21.18 4.51 29.35
N GLY A 1119 -22.37 4.66 29.94
CA GLY A 1119 -23.18 5.89 29.88
C GLY A 1119 -24.10 6.03 28.66
N TRP A 1120 -24.13 5.02 27.78
CA TRP A 1120 -25.04 4.98 26.63
C TRP A 1120 -26.50 4.74 27.04
N GLU A 1121 -27.41 5.57 26.53
CA GLU A 1121 -28.86 5.38 26.60
C GLU A 1121 -29.41 5.01 25.21
N LEU A 1122 -30.27 3.98 25.15
CA LEU A 1122 -30.90 3.49 23.91
C LEU A 1122 -32.28 4.15 23.70
N TYR A 1123 -32.49 4.68 22.51
CA TYR A 1123 -33.71 5.37 22.08
C TYR A 1123 -34.37 4.64 20.90
N TRP A 1124 -35.69 4.82 20.78
CA TRP A 1124 -36.50 4.40 19.62
C TRP A 1124 -37.33 5.58 19.12
N ASP A 1125 -37.09 6.00 17.88
CA ASP A 1125 -37.97 6.96 17.21
C ASP A 1125 -39.15 6.23 16.58
N ASP A 1126 -40.31 6.36 17.21
CA ASP A 1126 -41.58 5.79 16.78
C ASP A 1126 -42.18 6.52 15.55
N THR A 1127 -41.53 7.59 15.09
CA THR A 1127 -41.83 8.27 13.82
C THR A 1127 -41.10 7.61 12.64
N ALA A 1128 -39.80 7.34 12.80
CA ALA A 1128 -38.96 6.71 11.78
C ALA A 1128 -38.94 5.17 11.84
N GLN A 1129 -39.46 4.59 12.93
CA GLN A 1129 -39.35 3.18 13.31
C GLN A 1129 -37.88 2.70 13.31
N ALA A 1130 -37.02 3.47 13.99
CA ALA A 1130 -35.56 3.31 14.00
C ALA A 1130 -34.98 3.50 15.41
N SER A 1131 -33.83 2.87 15.67
CA SER A 1131 -33.11 2.95 16.95
C SER A 1131 -31.79 3.73 16.85
N TYR A 1132 -31.40 4.34 17.97
CA TYR A 1132 -30.16 5.10 18.11
C TYR A 1132 -29.72 5.14 19.57
N LEU A 1133 -28.46 5.51 19.79
CA LEU A 1133 -27.81 5.61 21.08
C LEU A 1133 -27.33 7.05 21.31
N TYR A 1134 -27.47 7.52 22.54
CA TYR A 1134 -26.92 8.81 22.97
C TYR A 1134 -26.04 8.63 24.21
N ASN A 1135 -24.95 9.40 24.30
CA ASN A 1135 -24.09 9.46 25.48
C ASN A 1135 -23.89 10.91 25.94
N ALA A 1136 -24.66 11.28 26.97
CA ALA A 1136 -24.72 12.65 27.50
C ALA A 1136 -23.45 13.09 28.28
N ASP A 1137 -22.56 12.16 28.65
CA ASP A 1137 -21.26 12.49 29.26
C ASP A 1137 -20.15 12.69 28.20
N LEU A 1138 -20.40 12.31 26.93
CA LEU A 1138 -19.47 12.42 25.80
C LEU A 1138 -19.94 13.37 24.68
N ASP A 1139 -21.18 13.87 24.74
CA ASP A 1139 -21.86 14.60 23.65
C ASP A 1139 -21.86 13.82 22.31
N ILE A 1140 -22.15 12.50 22.34
CA ILE A 1140 -22.15 11.63 21.14
C ILE A 1140 -23.56 11.07 20.85
N PHE A 1141 -23.97 11.15 19.58
CA PHE A 1141 -25.10 10.41 19.00
C PHE A 1141 -24.57 9.32 18.07
N SER A 1142 -25.20 8.15 18.04
CA SER A 1142 -24.88 7.03 17.13
C SER A 1142 -26.16 6.34 16.66
N SER A 1143 -26.38 6.25 15.33
CA SER A 1143 -27.52 5.52 14.77
C SER A 1143 -27.20 4.03 14.67
N PHE A 1144 -28.06 3.20 15.27
CA PHE A 1144 -27.70 1.86 15.76
C PHE A 1144 -28.87 0.89 15.62
N GLU A 1145 -28.69 -0.22 14.91
CA GLU A 1145 -29.66 -1.31 14.82
C GLU A 1145 -29.72 -2.13 16.13
N THR A 1146 -30.81 -2.86 16.32
CA THR A 1146 -31.03 -3.80 17.42
C THR A 1146 -31.62 -5.09 16.89
N THR A 1147 -31.54 -6.18 17.65
CA THR A 1147 -32.26 -7.42 17.30
C THR A 1147 -33.77 -7.21 17.14
N THR A 1148 -34.34 -6.23 17.85
CA THR A 1148 -35.75 -5.83 17.69
C THR A 1148 -36.00 -5.09 16.37
N SER A 1149 -35.17 -4.12 15.99
CA SER A 1149 -35.35 -3.39 14.71
C SER A 1149 -35.15 -4.32 13.51
N ILE A 1150 -34.15 -5.21 13.58
CA ILE A 1150 -33.90 -6.21 12.54
C ILE A 1150 -35.04 -7.23 12.46
N ALA A 1151 -35.54 -7.77 13.58
CA ALA A 1151 -36.68 -8.69 13.56
C ALA A 1151 -37.97 -8.03 13.04
N LEU A 1152 -38.20 -6.74 13.34
CA LEU A 1152 -39.31 -5.97 12.76
C LEU A 1152 -39.17 -5.78 11.25
N LYS A 1153 -37.97 -5.44 10.77
CA LYS A 1153 -37.65 -5.30 9.33
C LYS A 1153 -37.77 -6.64 8.59
N ALA A 1154 -37.37 -7.73 9.23
CA ALA A 1154 -37.49 -9.10 8.73
C ALA A 1154 -38.94 -9.58 8.60
N ASP A 1155 -39.75 -9.43 9.65
CA ASP A 1155 -41.20 -9.74 9.64
C ASP A 1155 -41.93 -8.94 8.54
N TRP A 1156 -41.58 -7.66 8.38
CA TRP A 1156 -42.15 -6.81 7.33
C TRP A 1156 -41.72 -7.25 5.92
N ALA A 1157 -40.44 -7.60 5.74
CA ALA A 1157 -39.92 -8.11 4.48
C ALA A 1157 -40.62 -9.40 4.05
N ASP A 1158 -40.89 -10.35 4.97
CA ASP A 1158 -41.70 -11.53 4.62
C ASP A 1158 -43.17 -11.17 4.35
N ALA A 1159 -43.79 -10.32 5.16
CA ALA A 1159 -45.18 -9.91 4.96
C ALA A 1159 -45.43 -9.18 3.62
N MET A 1160 -44.42 -8.45 3.13
CA MET A 1160 -44.38 -7.84 1.79
C MET A 1160 -44.04 -8.83 0.66
N GLY A 1161 -43.57 -10.03 1.00
CA GLY A 1161 -43.17 -11.07 0.05
C GLY A 1161 -41.78 -10.86 -0.55
N LEU A 1162 -40.90 -10.10 0.11
CA LEU A 1162 -39.55 -9.82 -0.35
C LEU A 1162 -38.65 -11.08 -0.33
N GLY A 1163 -37.57 -11.05 -1.11
CA GLY A 1163 -36.61 -12.16 -1.26
C GLY A 1163 -35.85 -12.51 0.03
N GLY A 1164 -35.58 -11.53 0.89
CA GLY A 1164 -34.93 -11.76 2.19
C GLY A 1164 -34.15 -10.56 2.74
N MET A 1165 -33.04 -10.81 3.43
CA MET A 1165 -32.15 -9.78 4.00
C MET A 1165 -30.66 -10.01 3.66
N MET A 1166 -29.91 -8.91 3.63
CA MET A 1166 -28.46 -8.85 3.40
C MET A 1166 -27.80 -8.04 4.52
N PHE A 1167 -26.56 -8.37 4.90
CA PHE A 1167 -25.81 -7.66 5.94
C PHE A 1167 -24.40 -7.21 5.50
N TRP A 1168 -24.05 -5.95 5.79
CA TRP A 1168 -22.71 -5.38 5.59
C TRP A 1168 -22.10 -4.92 6.94
N ASP A 1169 -20.92 -5.36 7.38
CA ASP A 1169 -20.16 -6.56 6.97
C ASP A 1169 -19.99 -7.52 8.17
N LEU A 1170 -19.76 -8.80 7.90
CA LEU A 1170 -19.72 -9.87 8.89
C LEU A 1170 -18.80 -9.63 10.09
N SER A 1171 -17.67 -8.94 9.89
CA SER A 1171 -16.67 -8.73 10.94
C SER A 1171 -17.18 -7.89 12.12
N ASN A 1172 -18.29 -7.17 11.94
CA ASN A 1172 -18.83 -6.23 12.92
C ASN A 1172 -19.95 -6.80 13.82
N ASP A 1173 -20.57 -7.95 13.46
CA ASP A 1173 -21.71 -8.51 14.21
C ASP A 1173 -21.28 -9.12 15.57
N ALA A 1174 -22.22 -9.20 16.50
CA ALA A 1174 -22.05 -9.87 17.78
C ALA A 1174 -22.24 -11.40 17.68
N THR A 1175 -21.58 -12.05 16.72
CA THR A 1175 -21.75 -13.49 16.40
C THR A 1175 -21.67 -14.37 17.66
N GLY A 1176 -22.64 -15.26 17.83
CA GLY A 1176 -22.77 -16.12 19.01
C GLY A 1176 -23.44 -15.48 20.24
N SER A 1177 -23.67 -14.16 20.23
CA SER A 1177 -24.49 -13.46 21.23
C SER A 1177 -26.00 -13.63 20.92
N PRO A 1178 -26.90 -13.62 21.92
CA PRO A 1178 -28.33 -13.39 21.68
C PRO A 1178 -28.62 -12.05 20.97
N ASP A 1179 -27.66 -11.12 20.98
CA ASP A 1179 -27.72 -9.81 20.35
C ASP A 1179 -27.20 -9.77 18.90
N SER A 1180 -26.77 -10.90 18.31
CA SER A 1180 -26.36 -10.96 16.90
C SER A 1180 -27.52 -10.52 15.98
N LEU A 1181 -27.24 -9.54 15.12
CA LEU A 1181 -28.23 -8.98 14.20
C LEU A 1181 -28.59 -9.97 13.08
N ILE A 1182 -27.61 -10.73 12.59
CA ILE A 1182 -27.85 -11.84 11.64
C ILE A 1182 -28.75 -12.90 12.29
N SER A 1183 -28.47 -13.25 13.54
CA SER A 1183 -29.25 -14.25 14.28
C SER A 1183 -30.69 -13.80 14.54
N ALA A 1184 -30.94 -12.49 14.69
CA ALA A 1184 -32.30 -11.95 14.81
C ALA A 1184 -33.12 -12.13 13.52
N ALA A 1185 -32.53 -11.85 12.34
CA ALA A 1185 -33.19 -12.08 11.07
C ALA A 1185 -33.40 -13.59 10.79
N PHE A 1186 -32.44 -14.45 11.16
CA PHE A 1186 -32.61 -15.90 11.08
C PHE A 1186 -33.77 -16.41 11.94
N ARG A 1187 -33.87 -15.94 13.19
CA ARG A 1187 -34.96 -16.31 14.13
C ARG A 1187 -36.34 -15.88 13.61
N SER A 1188 -36.47 -14.64 13.13
CA SER A 1188 -37.72 -14.16 12.51
C SER A 1188 -38.03 -14.91 11.21
N MET A 1189 -37.19 -14.79 10.17
CA MET A 1189 -37.54 -15.23 8.82
C MET A 1189 -37.55 -16.75 8.63
N VAL A 1190 -36.76 -17.50 9.41
CA VAL A 1190 -36.48 -18.93 9.13
C VAL A 1190 -36.97 -19.87 10.24
N LEU A 1191 -37.05 -19.38 11.49
CA LEU A 1191 -37.60 -20.14 12.61
C LEU A 1191 -39.07 -19.80 12.94
N GLU A 1192 -39.65 -18.78 12.27
CA GLU A 1192 -40.98 -18.23 12.55
C GLU A 1192 -41.15 -17.80 14.03
N GLU A 1193 -40.10 -17.23 14.65
CA GLU A 1193 -40.11 -16.80 16.04
C GLU A 1193 -40.71 -15.40 16.22
N ASP A 1194 -41.52 -15.20 17.27
CA ASP A 1194 -42.21 -13.94 17.54
C ASP A 1194 -41.20 -12.84 17.95
N VAL A 1195 -41.29 -11.66 17.34
CA VAL A 1195 -40.44 -10.49 17.65
C VAL A 1195 -40.38 -10.21 19.16
N ALA A 1196 -41.46 -10.45 19.91
CA ALA A 1196 -41.49 -10.25 21.35
C ALA A 1196 -40.68 -11.29 22.16
N ASP A 1197 -40.48 -12.50 21.63
CA ASP A 1197 -39.60 -13.51 22.22
C ASP A 1197 -38.13 -13.22 21.85
N ILE A 1198 -37.84 -12.78 20.60
CA ILE A 1198 -36.50 -12.32 20.18
C ILE A 1198 -36.04 -11.11 21.03
N GLN A 1199 -36.91 -10.11 21.21
CA GLN A 1199 -36.66 -8.95 22.07
C GLN A 1199 -36.43 -9.32 23.53
N ALA A 1200 -37.06 -10.39 24.03
CA ALA A 1200 -36.96 -10.81 25.43
C ALA A 1200 -35.64 -11.52 25.79
N ASP A 1201 -34.90 -12.02 24.79
CA ASP A 1201 -33.58 -12.64 24.96
C ASP A 1201 -32.40 -11.66 24.83
N SER A 1202 -32.62 -10.49 24.21
CA SER A 1202 -31.59 -9.45 24.00
C SER A 1202 -31.12 -8.81 25.32
N SER A 1203 -29.85 -8.37 25.38
CA SER A 1203 -29.36 -7.55 26.50
C SER A 1203 -29.92 -6.11 26.46
N LEU A 1204 -30.40 -5.66 25.30
CA LEU A 1204 -30.84 -4.30 25.00
C LEU A 1204 -32.33 -4.07 25.34
N SER A 1205 -32.66 -4.18 26.62
CA SER A 1205 -34.04 -4.03 27.14
C SER A 1205 -34.44 -2.58 27.46
N ASP A 1206 -35.74 -2.28 27.39
CA ASP A 1206 -36.39 -1.03 27.84
C ASP A 1206 -35.88 0.29 27.18
N PRO A 1207 -35.89 0.44 25.83
CA PRO A 1207 -35.51 1.67 25.15
C PRO A 1207 -36.42 2.87 25.46
N ILE A 1208 -35.88 4.08 25.37
CA ILE A 1208 -36.60 5.34 25.51
C ILE A 1208 -37.34 5.65 24.20
N VAL A 1209 -38.64 5.38 24.17
CA VAL A 1209 -39.49 5.68 23.00
C VAL A 1209 -39.77 7.19 22.90
N VAL A 1210 -39.46 7.78 21.74
CA VAL A 1210 -39.77 9.15 21.36
C VAL A 1210 -40.67 9.18 20.12
N GLY A 1211 -41.34 10.30 19.87
CA GLY A 1211 -42.22 10.44 18.69
C GLY A 1211 -43.55 9.67 18.77
N GLY A 1212 -44.09 9.35 17.59
CA GLY A 1212 -45.20 8.41 17.32
C GLY A 1212 -46.41 8.38 18.28
N ASP A 1213 -46.85 7.18 18.64
CA ASP A 1213 -47.88 6.91 19.65
C ASP A 1213 -47.35 6.29 20.96
N GLY A 1214 -46.12 5.76 20.93
CA GLY A 1214 -45.33 5.41 22.11
C GLY A 1214 -45.23 3.91 22.42
N GLU A 1215 -45.62 3.03 21.50
CA GLU A 1215 -45.53 1.57 21.64
C GLU A 1215 -44.75 0.96 20.46
N ILE A 1216 -43.58 0.35 20.70
CA ILE A 1216 -42.85 -0.42 19.67
C ILE A 1216 -43.74 -1.58 19.20
N GLY A 1217 -43.92 -1.72 17.89
CA GLY A 1217 -44.84 -2.70 17.31
C GLY A 1217 -44.58 -2.99 15.82
N PRO A 1218 -45.44 -3.81 15.19
CA PRO A 1218 -45.26 -4.24 13.80
C PRO A 1218 -45.29 -3.08 12.80
N LEU A 1219 -44.35 -3.08 11.87
CA LEU A 1219 -44.20 -2.05 10.82
C LEU A 1219 -45.42 -2.02 9.87
N PRO A 1220 -45.75 -0.86 9.28
CA PRO A 1220 -46.95 -0.68 8.45
C PRO A 1220 -46.92 -1.42 7.10
N LEU A 1221 -48.10 -1.85 6.64
CA LEU A 1221 -48.38 -2.54 5.35
C LEU A 1221 -49.53 -1.85 4.59
#